data_AF-A0A1F2YEJ6-F1
#
_entry.id   AF-A0A1F2YEJ6-F1
#
_cell.length_a   1.000
_cell.length_b   1.000
_cell.length_c   1.000
_cell.angle_alpha   90.00
_cell.angle_beta   90.00
_cell.angle_gamma   90.00
#
_symmetry.space_group_name_H-M   'P 1'
#
loop_
_entity.id
_entity.type
_entity.pdbx_description
1 polymer ?
#
loop_
_entity_poly.entity_id
_entity_poly.type
_entity_poly.pdbx_seq_one_letter_code
_entity_poly.pdbx_strand_id
1 'polypeptide(L)'
;MVLHAHLPFVRHPEDAEYLEQRWLFEAISETYIPLLQVYQGLIQDGVDFRVTMSITPTLAAMLADKLLQTRYRQHMSELLELTKLEVERTEADGDFRNITKEYLRRFESAVEFYERYDGNLLTAFREIQDQGKLEIITSAATHAFLPLVSTEEGVRAQILAAVQQHETYFDRRPKGIWLPECGFSPGFDKILRECGIEYFFTETHGILSAQPSPVLGTLSPVVTSEGVAVFARDRESSKQVWSAEEGYPGDYDYREYYRDIGHDLDFELVKRYLPAAGIRLNTGLKYYRITGDGVVKAPYDFARAREKAAVHAGNFMFNRQKQVEYWQGEIGRAPIIVAPYDAELFGHWWYEGPIWIDMLLRKIHFDESELKTITPTEYLGLHADYQVCKLSLSSWGRGAFSDVWLREENDWIYPALHEAERRMIRLASRHVGEELLERRALNQAARELMLAQSSDWAFIMDNKTMVDYAVKRTKYHLNRFARLFEMVSDHEVDEEWLGQVEELDNIFPELDFRVYRPRDNGPNDLRKSDGPKSNLRILMLAWEFPPLTVGGLSRHVFDLSRFLAREGLEVHVLTTETGSEPLYETMEGVHVHRVQVLQPDGAEFFHWVFQLNLAMIEVAQTMVKDGLSFDLVHAHDWLVYSAANALTQLYAWPLVATIHATEYGRNHGIRSELQNAIHHLESKLTHQAQRVIVCSEYMKREVEEVFLLPSDKVVVLPNGVDTKLFGNEGEIQAGRVAYALDTER
;
A
#
# COMPACT_ATOMS: atom_id res chain seq x y z
N MET A 1 2.87 17.76 17.71
CA MET A 1 1.52 17.22 17.46
C MET A 1 1.37 16.97 15.97
N VAL A 2 0.76 15.85 15.60
CA VAL A 2 0.53 15.45 14.20
C VAL A 2 -0.97 15.18 14.02
N LEU A 3 -1.62 15.80 13.05
CA LEU A 3 -3.04 15.59 12.77
C LEU A 3 -3.20 14.86 11.44
N HIS A 4 -3.81 13.68 11.44
CA HIS A 4 -4.06 12.89 10.25
C HIS A 4 -5.46 13.20 9.69
N ALA A 5 -5.57 14.05 8.66
CA ALA A 5 -6.85 14.35 8.01
C ALA A 5 -7.06 13.47 6.78
N HIS A 6 -8.05 12.59 6.87
CA HIS A 6 -8.36 11.63 5.84
C HIS A 6 -9.85 11.35 5.74
N LEU A 7 -10.32 11.27 4.49
CA LEU A 7 -11.58 10.65 4.14
C LEU A 7 -11.38 9.85 2.85
N PRO A 8 -12.06 8.68 2.70
CA PRO A 8 -12.08 7.97 1.43
C PRO A 8 -12.69 8.86 0.35
N PHE A 9 -12.34 8.62 -0.91
CA PHE A 9 -12.93 9.40 -2.01
C PHE A 9 -14.42 9.08 -2.16
N VAL A 10 -15.28 10.01 -1.76
CA VAL A 10 -16.73 9.91 -1.82
C VAL A 10 -17.29 11.06 -2.65
N ARG A 11 -17.57 10.77 -3.91
CA ARG A 11 -18.13 11.70 -4.88
C ARG A 11 -19.11 10.95 -5.77
N HIS A 12 -20.37 11.39 -5.75
CA HIS A 12 -21.49 10.77 -6.46
C HIS A 12 -22.25 11.85 -7.23
N PRO A 13 -21.83 12.22 -8.44
CA PRO A 13 -22.56 13.19 -9.26
C PRO A 13 -23.97 12.70 -9.61
N GLU A 14 -24.18 11.40 -9.69
CA GLU A 14 -25.43 10.74 -10.07
C GLU A 14 -26.58 10.93 -9.07
N ASP A 15 -26.27 11.22 -7.80
CA ASP A 15 -27.28 11.37 -6.75
C ASP A 15 -26.80 12.37 -5.68
N ALA A 16 -27.63 13.39 -5.46
CA ALA A 16 -27.38 14.48 -4.53
C ALA A 16 -27.59 14.09 -3.06
N GLU A 17 -28.24 12.96 -2.79
CA GLU A 17 -28.64 12.52 -1.46
C GLU A 17 -27.80 11.34 -0.92
N TYR A 18 -26.69 10.99 -1.56
CA TYR A 18 -25.76 9.98 -1.04
C TYR A 18 -25.27 10.36 0.36
N LEU A 19 -25.57 9.50 1.33
CA LEU A 19 -25.35 9.75 2.75
C LEU A 19 -23.88 9.98 3.09
N GLU A 20 -23.00 9.25 2.42
CA GLU A 20 -21.57 9.23 2.70
C GLU A 20 -20.88 10.55 2.33
N GLN A 21 -21.47 11.39 1.48
CA GLN A 21 -20.94 12.74 1.21
C GLN A 21 -21.05 13.65 2.44
N ARG A 22 -21.98 13.36 3.35
CA ARG A 22 -22.13 14.11 4.60
C ARG A 22 -20.90 14.01 5.49
N TRP A 23 -20.14 12.92 5.41
CA TRP A 23 -18.87 12.79 6.16
C TRP A 23 -17.91 13.94 5.84
N LEU A 24 -17.80 14.32 4.56
CA LEU A 24 -16.98 15.45 4.14
C LEU A 24 -17.54 16.77 4.68
N PHE A 25 -18.86 16.97 4.58
CA PHE A 25 -19.48 18.23 5.00
C PHE A 25 -19.36 18.45 6.51
N GLU A 26 -19.60 17.39 7.29
CA GLU A 26 -19.42 17.39 8.74
C GLU A 26 -17.95 17.64 9.12
N ALA A 27 -17.00 16.99 8.46
CA ALA A 27 -15.58 17.24 8.69
C ALA A 27 -15.15 18.68 8.35
N ILE A 28 -15.68 19.26 7.27
CA ILE A 28 -15.43 20.67 6.92
C ILE A 28 -15.95 21.61 8.02
N SER A 29 -17.22 21.46 8.41
CA SER A 29 -17.87 22.38 9.35
C SER A 29 -17.41 22.22 10.79
N GLU A 30 -17.14 20.99 11.22
CA GLU A 30 -16.83 20.69 12.62
C GLU A 30 -15.32 20.61 12.89
N THR A 31 -14.48 20.30 11.91
CA THR A 31 -13.03 20.12 12.09
C THR A 31 -12.20 21.10 11.29
N TYR A 32 -12.26 21.07 9.94
CA TYR A 32 -11.26 21.78 9.13
C TYR A 32 -11.37 23.31 9.23
N ILE A 33 -12.59 23.86 9.12
CA ILE A 33 -12.80 25.30 9.29
C ILE A 33 -12.46 25.73 10.73
N PRO A 34 -12.96 25.07 11.79
CA PRO A 34 -12.57 25.42 13.16
C PRO A 34 -11.07 25.37 13.43
N LEU A 35 -10.34 24.38 12.92
CA LEU A 35 -8.87 24.32 13.05
C LEU A 35 -8.19 25.49 12.34
N LEU A 36 -8.61 25.81 11.11
CA LEU A 36 -8.08 26.95 10.37
C LEU A 36 -8.36 28.28 11.10
N GLN A 37 -9.55 28.46 11.65
CA GLN A 37 -9.91 29.63 12.46
C GLN A 37 -9.03 29.74 13.71
N VAL A 38 -8.78 28.62 14.40
CA VAL A 38 -7.85 28.56 15.54
C VAL A 38 -6.44 28.98 15.12
N TYR A 39 -5.90 28.39 14.06
CA TYR A 39 -4.55 28.71 13.60
C TYR A 39 -4.41 30.18 13.16
N GLN A 40 -5.41 30.73 12.47
CA GLN A 40 -5.43 32.15 12.10
C GLN A 40 -5.52 33.06 13.34
N GLY A 41 -6.33 32.69 14.34
CA GLY A 41 -6.41 33.42 15.60
C GLY A 41 -5.10 33.40 16.39
N LEU A 42 -4.42 32.25 16.44
CA LEU A 42 -3.09 32.11 17.06
C LEU A 42 -2.06 32.99 16.36
N ILE A 43 -2.05 33.01 15.02
CA ILE A 43 -1.16 33.88 14.23
C ILE A 43 -1.46 35.36 14.52
N GLN A 44 -2.74 35.75 14.50
CA GLN A 44 -3.17 37.12 14.76
C GLN A 44 -2.72 37.62 16.14
N ASP A 45 -2.75 36.73 17.14
CA ASP A 45 -2.35 37.04 18.51
C ASP A 45 -0.84 36.90 18.76
N GLY A 46 -0.05 36.64 17.72
CA GLY A 46 1.42 36.55 17.80
C GLY A 46 1.94 35.28 18.48
N VAL A 47 1.12 34.23 18.58
CA VAL A 47 1.51 32.95 19.20
C VAL A 47 2.49 32.21 18.31
N ASP A 48 3.65 31.85 18.85
CA ASP A 48 4.62 31.03 18.14
C ASP A 48 4.36 29.53 18.33
N PHE A 49 3.76 28.89 17.33
CA PHE A 49 3.42 27.47 17.37
C PHE A 49 3.85 26.72 16.10
N ARG A 50 3.95 25.38 16.21
CA ARG A 50 4.04 24.47 15.07
C ARG A 50 3.12 23.27 15.23
N VAL A 51 2.46 22.92 14.14
CA VAL A 51 1.66 21.69 14.00
C VAL A 51 2.05 21.00 12.69
N THR A 52 2.03 19.67 12.67
CA THR A 52 2.12 18.90 11.43
C THR A 52 0.76 18.31 11.13
N MET A 53 0.33 18.35 9.88
CA MET A 53 -0.96 17.81 9.46
C MET A 53 -0.79 17.06 8.14
N SER A 54 -1.25 15.81 8.07
CA SER A 54 -1.40 15.17 6.77
C SER A 54 -2.73 15.55 6.17
N ILE A 55 -2.72 15.97 4.91
CA ILE A 55 -3.95 16.08 4.12
C ILE A 55 -3.82 15.04 3.02
N THR A 56 -4.61 13.97 3.12
CA THR A 56 -4.53 12.88 2.15
C THR A 56 -4.94 13.33 0.74
N PRO A 57 -4.39 12.74 -0.33
CA PRO A 57 -4.71 13.17 -1.68
C PRO A 57 -6.20 13.01 -2.04
N THR A 58 -6.88 12.00 -1.50
CA THR A 58 -8.35 11.85 -1.64
C THR A 58 -9.10 13.02 -1.04
N LEU A 59 -8.75 13.43 0.18
CA LEU A 59 -9.37 14.57 0.86
C LEU A 59 -9.08 15.87 0.11
N ALA A 60 -7.84 16.10 -0.31
CA ALA A 60 -7.48 17.28 -1.09
C ALA A 60 -8.28 17.35 -2.40
N ALA A 61 -8.41 16.23 -3.12
CA ALA A 61 -9.21 16.16 -4.34
C ALA A 61 -10.69 16.52 -4.08
N MET A 62 -11.28 16.02 -2.99
CA MET A 62 -12.66 16.34 -2.63
C MET A 62 -12.85 17.80 -2.21
N LEU A 63 -11.91 18.38 -1.44
CA LEU A 63 -11.96 19.79 -1.04
C LEU A 63 -11.83 20.74 -2.24
N ALA A 64 -11.14 20.32 -3.30
CA ALA A 64 -10.97 21.08 -4.54
C ALA A 64 -12.12 20.88 -5.55
N ASP A 65 -12.96 19.86 -5.38
CA ASP A 65 -13.99 19.50 -6.37
C ASP A 65 -15.17 20.48 -6.36
N LYS A 66 -15.48 21.04 -7.53
CA LYS A 66 -16.52 22.08 -7.67
C LYS A 66 -17.94 21.58 -7.36
N LEU A 67 -18.26 20.32 -7.68
CA LEU A 67 -19.56 19.76 -7.35
C LEU A 67 -19.72 19.66 -5.82
N LEU A 68 -18.71 19.12 -5.13
CA LEU A 68 -18.74 19.00 -3.67
C LEU A 68 -18.75 20.36 -2.97
N GLN A 69 -18.01 21.36 -3.48
CA GLN A 69 -18.07 22.74 -2.99
C GLN A 69 -19.48 23.34 -3.13
N THR A 70 -20.17 23.12 -4.25
CA THR A 70 -21.55 23.58 -4.44
C THR A 70 -22.52 22.86 -3.50
N ARG A 71 -22.39 21.54 -3.34
CA ARG A 71 -23.24 20.76 -2.43
C ARG A 71 -23.02 21.12 -0.97
N TYR A 72 -21.78 21.39 -0.56
CA TYR A 72 -21.49 21.87 0.79
C TYR A 72 -22.14 23.24 1.07
N ARG A 73 -22.13 24.17 0.11
CA ARG A 73 -22.85 25.46 0.25
C ARG A 73 -24.35 25.25 0.44
N GLN A 74 -24.94 24.34 -0.33
CA GLN A 74 -26.35 23.98 -0.17
C GLN A 74 -26.61 23.39 1.21
N HIS A 75 -25.80 22.44 1.65
CA HIS A 75 -25.89 21.83 2.98
C HIS A 75 -25.82 22.88 4.09
N MET A 76 -24.88 23.82 4.02
CA MET A 76 -24.77 24.90 5.00
C MET A 76 -25.95 25.87 4.97
N SER A 77 -26.51 26.14 3.79
CA SER A 77 -27.73 26.95 3.68
C SER A 77 -28.92 26.28 4.37
N GLU A 78 -29.10 24.98 4.15
CA GLU A 78 -30.15 24.17 4.78
C GLU A 78 -29.94 24.07 6.30
N LEU A 79 -28.71 23.84 6.75
CA LEU A 79 -28.36 23.79 8.17
C LEU A 79 -28.58 25.14 8.87
N LEU A 80 -28.26 26.26 8.21
CA LEU A 80 -28.55 27.60 8.73
C LEU A 80 -30.05 27.88 8.80
N GLU A 81 -30.82 27.44 7.80
CA GLU A 81 -32.29 27.53 7.83
C GLU A 81 -32.86 26.77 9.04
N LEU A 82 -32.46 25.50 9.21
CA LEU A 82 -32.85 24.68 10.36
C LEU A 82 -32.44 25.32 11.69
N THR A 83 -31.22 25.85 11.77
CA THR A 83 -30.71 26.48 13.00
C THR A 83 -31.52 27.72 13.37
N LYS A 84 -31.97 28.53 12.39
CA LYS A 84 -32.84 29.70 12.64
C LYS A 84 -34.21 29.28 13.18
N LEU A 85 -34.80 28.23 12.61
CA LEU A 85 -36.05 27.66 13.13
C LEU A 85 -35.88 27.14 14.57
N GLU A 86 -34.75 26.51 14.88
CA GLU A 86 -34.45 26.04 16.23
C GLU A 86 -34.24 27.20 17.22
N VAL A 87 -33.64 28.32 16.80
CA VAL A 87 -33.56 29.54 17.63
C VAL A 87 -34.95 30.04 17.99
N GLU A 88 -35.89 30.10 17.03
CA GLU A 88 -37.26 30.50 17.30
C GLU A 88 -37.99 29.51 18.23
N ARG A 89 -37.86 28.21 17.95
CA ARG A 89 -38.50 27.13 18.73
C ARG A 89 -38.02 27.11 20.19
N THR A 90 -36.74 27.37 20.41
CA THR A 90 -36.10 27.32 21.73
C THR A 90 -36.12 28.65 22.48
N GLU A 91 -36.69 29.73 21.93
CA GLU A 91 -36.62 31.08 22.52
C GLU A 91 -37.20 31.16 23.95
N ALA A 92 -38.22 30.35 24.25
CA ALA A 92 -38.84 30.28 25.58
C ALA A 92 -38.10 29.35 26.57
N ASP A 93 -37.15 28.53 26.08
CA ASP A 93 -36.35 27.61 26.90
C ASP A 93 -34.96 28.21 27.14
N GLY A 94 -34.74 28.72 28.35
CA GLY A 94 -33.51 29.44 28.70
C GLY A 94 -32.22 28.64 28.50
N ASP A 95 -32.28 27.32 28.69
CA ASP A 95 -31.11 26.44 28.59
C ASP A 95 -30.77 26.20 27.11
N PHE A 96 -31.76 25.89 26.27
CA PHE A 96 -31.52 25.62 24.83
C PHE A 96 -31.39 26.88 23.97
N ARG A 97 -32.00 28.01 24.36
CA ARG A 97 -31.91 29.28 23.61
C ARG A 97 -30.46 29.75 23.41
N ASN A 98 -29.63 29.63 24.45
CA ASN A 98 -28.24 30.05 24.35
C ASN A 98 -27.45 29.12 23.43
N ILE A 99 -27.77 27.82 23.44
CA ILE A 99 -27.12 26.81 22.61
C ILE A 99 -27.41 27.06 21.13
N THR A 100 -28.68 27.26 20.76
CA THR A 100 -29.09 27.48 19.37
C THR A 100 -28.54 28.79 18.81
N LYS A 101 -28.51 29.87 19.61
CA LYS A 101 -27.88 31.15 19.22
C LYS A 101 -26.38 31.02 19.01
N GLU A 102 -25.70 30.19 19.80
CA GLU A 102 -24.27 29.91 19.62
C GLU A 102 -23.99 29.10 18.35
N TYR A 103 -24.80 28.06 18.08
CA TYR A 103 -24.72 27.32 16.82
C TYR A 103 -24.93 28.21 15.61
N LEU A 104 -25.95 29.09 15.64
CA LEU A 104 -26.22 30.02 14.54
C LEU A 104 -24.98 30.87 14.24
N ARG A 105 -24.38 31.48 15.26
CA ARG A 105 -23.19 32.32 15.09
C ARG A 105 -21.99 31.54 14.55
N ARG A 106 -21.79 30.30 15.01
CA ARG A 106 -20.69 29.43 14.55
C ARG A 106 -20.87 29.02 13.09
N PHE A 107 -22.08 28.63 12.70
CA PHE A 107 -22.36 28.27 11.31
C PHE A 107 -22.30 29.47 10.37
N GLU A 108 -22.78 30.65 10.80
CA GLU A 108 -22.61 31.90 10.05
C GLU A 108 -21.12 32.22 9.85
N SER A 109 -20.32 32.13 10.93
CA SER A 109 -18.87 32.33 10.86
C SER A 109 -18.17 31.31 9.96
N ALA A 110 -18.62 30.05 9.96
CA ALA A 110 -18.07 29.01 9.09
C ALA A 110 -18.38 29.28 7.61
N VAL A 111 -19.60 29.73 7.29
CA VAL A 111 -19.97 30.14 5.92
C VAL A 111 -19.16 31.35 5.49
N GLU A 112 -19.07 32.38 6.32
CA GLU A 112 -18.24 33.57 6.03
C GLU A 112 -16.77 33.20 5.77
N PHE A 113 -16.23 32.28 6.58
CA PHE A 113 -14.88 31.77 6.39
C PHE A 113 -14.73 31.02 5.06
N TYR A 114 -15.67 30.12 4.75
CA TYR A 114 -15.63 29.31 3.53
C TYR A 114 -15.73 30.18 2.28
N GLU A 115 -16.61 31.18 2.26
CA GLU A 115 -16.76 32.11 1.14
C GLU A 115 -15.59 33.07 0.98
N ARG A 116 -14.88 33.43 2.07
CA ARG A 116 -13.62 34.21 1.98
C ARG A 116 -12.59 33.53 1.08
N TYR A 117 -12.59 32.20 1.06
CA TYR A 117 -11.69 31.37 0.25
C TYR A 117 -12.35 30.85 -1.05
N ASP A 118 -13.52 31.36 -1.44
CA ASP A 118 -14.31 30.86 -2.58
C ASP A 118 -14.54 29.33 -2.54
N GLY A 119 -14.65 28.78 -1.32
CA GLY A 119 -14.79 27.36 -1.05
C GLY A 119 -13.51 26.52 -1.16
N ASN A 120 -12.35 27.12 -1.47
CA ASN A 120 -11.08 26.41 -1.56
C ASN A 120 -10.28 26.46 -0.25
N LEU A 121 -10.59 25.54 0.67
CA LEU A 121 -9.90 25.45 1.96
C LEU A 121 -8.42 25.08 1.87
N LEU A 122 -7.97 24.48 0.76
CA LEU A 122 -6.56 24.15 0.57
C LEU A 122 -5.69 25.42 0.52
N THR A 123 -6.23 26.51 -0.04
CA THR A 123 -5.56 27.81 -0.01
C THR A 123 -5.37 28.32 1.42
N ALA A 124 -6.38 28.18 2.28
CA ALA A 124 -6.29 28.57 3.68
C ALA A 124 -5.22 27.76 4.43
N PHE A 125 -5.14 26.45 4.20
CA PHE A 125 -4.07 25.62 4.78
C PHE A 125 -2.68 26.04 4.29
N ARG A 126 -2.53 26.28 2.99
CA ARG A 126 -1.27 26.74 2.39
C ARG A 126 -0.79 28.07 2.98
N GLU A 127 -1.68 29.03 3.19
CA GLU A 127 -1.34 30.32 3.81
C GLU A 127 -0.74 30.18 5.21
N ILE A 128 -1.17 29.17 5.98
CA ILE A 128 -0.62 28.88 7.31
C ILE A 128 0.72 28.12 7.21
N GLN A 129 0.84 27.25 6.21
CA GLN A 129 2.11 26.58 5.88
C GLN A 129 3.19 27.59 5.44
N ASP A 130 2.84 28.57 4.62
CA ASP A 130 3.77 29.60 4.14
C ASP A 130 4.30 30.50 5.25
N GLN A 131 3.53 30.64 6.34
CA GLN A 131 3.97 31.33 7.56
C GLN A 131 4.86 30.46 8.48
N GLY A 132 5.14 29.22 8.09
CA GLY A 132 5.95 28.27 8.85
C GLY A 132 5.30 27.75 10.13
N LYS A 133 3.97 27.89 10.26
CA LYS A 133 3.21 27.44 11.45
C LYS A 133 2.62 26.04 11.29
N LEU A 134 2.40 25.61 10.05
CA LEU A 134 1.89 24.29 9.70
C LEU A 134 2.87 23.59 8.76
N GLU A 135 3.23 22.33 9.05
CA GLU A 135 3.86 21.47 8.05
C GLU A 135 2.81 20.51 7.50
N ILE A 136 2.43 20.70 6.23
CA ILE A 136 1.50 19.81 5.54
C ILE A 136 2.30 18.66 4.93
N ILE A 137 1.91 17.43 5.24
CA ILE A 137 2.48 16.20 4.68
C ILE A 137 1.46 15.46 3.82
N THR A 138 1.93 14.55 2.97
CA THR A 138 1.05 13.71 2.13
C THR A 138 0.76 12.35 2.78
N SER A 139 0.07 11.46 2.05
CA SER A 139 -0.10 10.04 2.38
C SER A 139 0.06 9.18 1.11
N ALA A 140 -0.37 7.92 1.09
CA ALA A 140 -0.58 7.20 -0.17
C ALA A 140 -1.77 7.80 -0.93
N ALA A 141 -1.77 7.71 -2.26
CA ALA A 141 -2.76 8.38 -3.12
C ALA A 141 -4.19 8.16 -2.65
N THR A 142 -4.59 6.91 -2.46
CA THR A 142 -5.94 6.54 -1.99
C THR A 142 -5.93 5.92 -0.60
N HIS A 143 -4.92 6.25 0.21
CA HIS A 143 -4.75 5.68 1.54
C HIS A 143 -4.73 4.13 1.53
N ALA A 144 -4.14 3.55 0.49
CA ALA A 144 -4.02 2.09 0.38
C ALA A 144 -3.16 1.53 1.52
N PHE A 145 -3.59 0.42 2.15
CA PHE A 145 -2.77 -0.24 3.17
C PHE A 145 -1.57 -0.91 2.50
N LEU A 146 -0.48 -0.15 2.39
CA LEU A 146 0.69 -0.47 1.58
C LEU A 146 1.28 -1.86 1.86
N PRO A 147 1.34 -2.38 3.10
CA PRO A 147 1.84 -3.73 3.37
C PRO A 147 1.11 -4.87 2.64
N LEU A 148 -0.11 -4.64 2.13
CA LEU A 148 -0.90 -5.63 1.39
C LEU A 148 -1.00 -5.34 -0.11
N VAL A 149 -0.36 -4.27 -0.59
CA VAL A 149 -0.15 -4.03 -2.03
C VAL A 149 0.94 -4.99 -2.49
N SER A 150 0.67 -5.78 -3.55
CA SER A 150 1.46 -6.98 -3.84
C SER A 150 2.75 -6.73 -4.61
N THR A 151 2.89 -5.58 -5.28
CA THR A 151 4.08 -5.25 -6.05
C THR A 151 4.69 -3.91 -5.64
N GLU A 152 5.99 -3.78 -5.92
CA GLU A 152 6.73 -2.55 -5.70
C GLU A 152 6.19 -1.40 -6.58
N GLU A 153 5.79 -1.70 -7.82
CA GLU A 153 5.18 -0.74 -8.72
C GLU A 153 3.86 -0.19 -8.18
N GLY A 154 3.02 -1.03 -7.56
CA GLY A 154 1.79 -0.58 -6.93
C GLY A 154 2.05 0.37 -5.76
N VAL A 155 2.97 0.01 -4.87
CA VAL A 155 3.38 0.87 -3.74
C VAL A 155 3.98 2.19 -4.25
N ARG A 156 4.88 2.13 -5.24
CA ARG A 156 5.50 3.31 -5.84
C ARG A 156 4.49 4.19 -6.55
N ALA A 157 3.53 3.61 -7.28
CA ALA A 157 2.47 4.36 -7.96
C ALA A 157 1.61 5.15 -6.97
N GLN A 158 1.24 4.53 -5.84
CA GLN A 158 0.52 5.18 -4.74
C GLN A 158 1.30 6.38 -4.17
N ILE A 159 2.62 6.26 -3.98
CA ILE A 159 3.44 7.35 -3.42
C ILE A 159 3.69 8.44 -4.47
N LEU A 160 4.04 8.09 -5.71
CA LEU A 160 4.31 9.07 -6.78
C LEU A 160 3.07 9.91 -7.10
N ALA A 161 1.90 9.29 -7.22
CA ALA A 161 0.66 10.01 -7.43
C ALA A 161 0.39 10.95 -6.25
N ALA A 162 0.59 10.52 -5.01
CA ALA A 162 0.41 11.37 -3.84
C ALA A 162 1.36 12.57 -3.78
N VAL A 163 2.63 12.38 -4.18
CA VAL A 163 3.62 13.47 -4.28
C VAL A 163 3.19 14.49 -5.34
N GLN A 164 2.77 14.01 -6.52
CA GLN A 164 2.30 14.88 -7.60
C GLN A 164 1.06 15.68 -7.18
N GLN A 165 0.10 15.04 -6.51
CA GLN A 165 -1.11 15.71 -6.05
C GLN A 165 -0.82 16.74 -4.96
N HIS A 166 0.05 16.40 -4.00
CA HIS A 166 0.47 17.35 -2.98
C HIS A 166 1.15 18.59 -3.61
N GLU A 167 2.04 18.37 -4.59
CA GLU A 167 2.67 19.45 -5.34
C GLU A 167 1.66 20.30 -6.12
N THR A 168 0.62 19.67 -6.68
CA THR A 168 -0.46 20.37 -7.40
C THR A 168 -1.30 21.27 -6.48
N TYR A 169 -1.61 20.82 -5.27
CA TYR A 169 -2.49 21.56 -4.36
C TYR A 169 -1.78 22.59 -3.48
N PHE A 170 -0.50 22.35 -3.15
CA PHE A 170 0.27 23.16 -2.20
C PHE A 170 1.49 23.85 -2.81
N ASP A 171 1.71 23.73 -4.13
CA ASP A 171 2.83 24.33 -4.88
C ASP A 171 4.23 23.92 -4.40
N ARG A 172 4.34 22.81 -3.66
CA ARG A 172 5.58 22.33 -3.04
C ARG A 172 5.55 20.81 -2.94
N ARG A 173 6.71 20.16 -3.04
CA ARG A 173 6.82 18.72 -2.78
C ARG A 173 6.74 18.42 -1.28
N PRO A 174 6.04 17.34 -0.86
CA PRO A 174 5.98 16.96 0.55
C PRO A 174 7.32 16.38 0.99
N LYS A 175 7.79 16.80 2.17
CA LYS A 175 8.96 16.20 2.83
C LYS A 175 8.60 15.00 3.69
N GLY A 176 7.45 15.05 4.34
CA GLY A 176 6.92 13.96 5.15
C GLY A 176 5.82 13.18 4.44
N ILE A 177 5.62 11.94 4.89
CA ILE A 177 4.44 11.15 4.55
C ILE A 177 3.82 10.53 5.81
N TRP A 178 2.50 10.54 5.86
CA TRP A 178 1.75 9.64 6.73
C TRP A 178 1.51 8.34 5.97
N LEU A 179 2.21 7.25 6.33
CA LEU A 179 1.90 5.95 5.76
C LEU A 179 0.50 5.54 6.23
N PRO A 180 -0.38 5.08 5.32
CA PRO A 180 -1.71 4.64 5.71
C PRO A 180 -1.63 3.65 6.85
N GLU A 181 -2.30 4.00 7.94
CA GLU A 181 -2.37 3.17 9.15
C GLU A 181 -1.03 2.94 9.85
N CYS A 182 -0.07 3.84 9.64
CA CYS A 182 1.34 3.63 9.98
C CYS A 182 1.89 2.29 9.44
N GLY A 183 1.29 1.79 8.35
CA GLY A 183 1.58 0.51 7.71
C GLY A 183 2.92 0.55 6.99
N PHE A 184 3.96 -0.01 7.61
CA PHE A 184 5.31 -0.08 7.06
C PHE A 184 5.72 -1.53 6.83
N SER A 185 6.37 -1.82 5.70
CA SER A 185 7.08 -3.08 5.46
C SER A 185 8.53 -2.80 5.07
N PRO A 186 9.50 -3.67 5.43
CA PRO A 186 10.88 -3.53 5.01
C PRO A 186 11.02 -3.35 3.49
N GLY A 187 11.84 -2.38 3.06
CA GLY A 187 12.02 -2.02 1.65
C GLY A 187 11.19 -0.81 1.19
N PHE A 188 10.12 -0.43 1.92
CA PHE A 188 9.35 0.76 1.59
C PHE A 188 10.16 2.05 1.73
N ASP A 189 11.10 2.09 2.66
CA ASP A 189 11.98 3.22 2.88
C ASP A 189 12.82 3.59 1.65
N LYS A 190 13.22 2.60 0.84
CA LYS A 190 13.87 2.84 -0.45
C LYS A 190 12.94 3.59 -1.41
N ILE A 191 11.70 3.13 -1.54
CA ILE A 191 10.69 3.73 -2.42
C ILE A 191 10.36 5.15 -1.96
N LEU A 192 10.21 5.36 -0.66
CA LEU A 192 9.99 6.66 -0.04
C LEU A 192 11.13 7.62 -0.38
N ARG A 193 12.38 7.18 -0.20
CA ARG A 193 13.56 8.00 -0.50
C ARG A 193 13.61 8.44 -1.95
N GLU A 194 13.31 7.54 -2.88
CA GLU A 194 13.29 7.82 -4.32
C GLU A 194 12.18 8.79 -4.72
N CYS A 195 11.05 8.74 -4.02
CA CYS A 195 9.96 9.70 -4.20
C CYS A 195 10.25 11.07 -3.57
N GLY A 196 11.40 11.23 -2.91
CA GLY A 196 11.82 12.48 -2.26
C GLY A 196 11.26 12.66 -0.85
N ILE A 197 10.72 11.60 -0.24
CA ILE A 197 10.24 11.63 1.15
C ILE A 197 11.45 11.54 2.11
N GLU A 198 11.48 12.45 3.06
CA GLU A 198 12.53 12.59 4.08
C GLU A 198 12.17 11.90 5.40
N TYR A 199 10.87 11.81 5.74
CA TYR A 199 10.44 11.15 6.98
C TYR A 199 9.01 10.58 6.94
N PHE A 200 8.73 9.67 7.88
CA PHE A 200 7.38 9.16 8.14
C PHE A 200 7.16 8.82 9.63
N PHE A 201 5.93 8.38 9.95
CA PHE A 201 5.51 8.01 11.30
C PHE A 201 5.21 6.51 11.41
N THR A 202 5.51 5.94 12.58
CA THR A 202 5.16 4.56 12.93
C THR A 202 4.55 4.49 14.32
N GLU A 203 3.85 3.39 14.61
CA GLU A 203 3.51 3.01 15.97
C GLU A 203 4.76 2.81 16.84
N THR A 204 4.65 3.01 18.16
CA THR A 204 5.75 2.83 19.13
C THR A 204 6.52 1.52 18.94
N HIS A 205 5.81 0.42 18.71
CA HIS A 205 6.45 -0.90 18.57
C HIS A 205 7.33 -1.02 17.31
N GLY A 206 7.05 -0.24 16.25
CA GLY A 206 7.85 -0.25 15.02
C GLY A 206 9.28 0.24 15.24
N ILE A 207 9.47 1.21 16.15
CA ILE A 207 10.80 1.65 16.59
C ILE A 207 11.37 0.71 17.66
N LEU A 208 10.57 0.31 18.66
CA LEU A 208 11.08 -0.54 19.76
C LEU A 208 11.54 -1.93 19.29
N SER A 209 11.03 -2.41 18.16
CA SER A 209 11.44 -3.68 17.53
C SER A 209 12.56 -3.53 16.49
N ALA A 210 13.05 -2.32 16.26
CA ALA A 210 14.06 -2.05 15.24
C ALA A 210 15.44 -2.63 15.60
N GLN A 211 16.27 -2.87 14.58
CA GLN A 211 17.61 -3.44 14.72
C GLN A 211 18.70 -2.54 14.10
N PRO A 212 19.76 -2.17 14.84
CA PRO A 212 19.94 -2.39 16.28
C PRO A 212 18.88 -1.65 17.10
N SER A 213 18.69 -2.08 18.36
CA SER A 213 17.72 -1.44 19.25
C SER A 213 18.03 0.06 19.40
N PRO A 214 17.03 0.95 19.26
CA PRO A 214 17.22 2.39 19.38
C PRO A 214 17.67 2.79 20.79
N VAL A 215 18.85 3.43 20.89
CA VAL A 215 19.48 3.83 22.17
C VAL A 215 18.59 4.84 22.92
N LEU A 216 17.93 5.74 22.20
CA LEU A 216 17.04 6.76 22.76
C LEU A 216 15.56 6.34 22.74
N GLY A 217 15.26 5.06 22.46
CA GLY A 217 13.90 4.55 22.35
C GLY A 217 13.06 5.37 21.36
N THR A 218 11.91 5.89 21.81
CA THR A 218 11.00 6.73 21.01
C THR A 218 11.19 8.23 21.22
N LEU A 219 12.18 8.65 22.01
CA LEU A 219 12.42 10.05 22.37
C LEU A 219 13.23 10.83 21.34
N SER A 220 13.71 10.14 20.30
CA SER A 220 14.39 10.70 19.14
C SER A 220 14.04 9.85 17.92
N PRO A 221 13.92 10.44 16.72
CA PRO A 221 13.72 9.64 15.52
C PRO A 221 14.95 8.79 15.24
N VAL A 222 14.71 7.67 14.58
CA VAL A 222 15.75 6.87 13.94
C VAL A 222 15.77 7.16 12.45
N VAL A 223 16.84 6.76 11.76
CA VAL A 223 16.93 6.85 10.30
C VAL A 223 17.03 5.44 9.74
N THR A 224 16.32 5.14 8.65
CA THR A 224 16.42 3.83 8.01
C THR A 224 17.75 3.67 7.28
N SER A 225 18.08 2.46 6.81
CA SER A 225 19.29 2.24 6.01
C SER A 225 19.33 3.07 4.72
N GLU A 226 18.16 3.46 4.20
CA GLU A 226 18.00 4.28 2.99
C GLU A 226 17.98 5.79 3.28
N GLY A 227 18.15 6.20 4.55
CA GLY A 227 18.26 7.61 4.93
C GLY A 227 16.93 8.32 5.14
N VAL A 228 15.83 7.60 5.39
CA VAL A 228 14.52 8.18 5.71
C VAL A 228 14.32 8.20 7.22
N ALA A 229 13.94 9.34 7.81
CA ALA A 229 13.72 9.45 9.24
C ALA A 229 12.37 8.88 9.68
N VAL A 230 12.31 8.35 10.90
CA VAL A 230 11.17 7.60 11.41
C VAL A 230 10.83 8.12 12.81
N PHE A 231 9.62 8.61 12.96
CA PHE A 231 9.10 9.12 14.23
C PHE A 231 8.10 8.12 14.82
N ALA A 232 8.29 7.74 16.10
CA ALA A 232 7.35 6.86 16.79
C ALA A 232 6.27 7.66 17.52
N ARG A 233 5.04 7.15 17.48
CA ARG A 233 3.96 7.58 18.36
C ARG A 233 4.38 7.48 19.83
N ASP A 234 4.12 8.54 20.60
CA ASP A 234 4.25 8.54 22.06
C ASP A 234 3.01 7.93 22.73
N ARG A 235 3.23 6.98 23.63
CA ARG A 235 2.15 6.23 24.31
C ARG A 235 1.42 7.08 25.35
N GLU A 236 2.15 7.93 26.07
CA GLU A 236 1.59 8.69 27.18
C GLU A 236 0.60 9.75 26.68
N SER A 237 0.97 10.49 25.64
CA SER A 237 0.08 11.46 24.99
C SER A 237 -1.13 10.80 24.36
N SER A 238 -0.94 9.66 23.67
CA SER A 238 -2.03 8.89 23.08
C SER A 238 -3.07 8.50 24.13
N LYS A 239 -2.64 7.94 25.28
CA LYS A 239 -3.56 7.49 26.34
C LYS A 239 -4.47 8.62 26.85
N GLN A 240 -3.93 9.82 27.04
CA GLN A 240 -4.65 10.95 27.62
C GLN A 240 -5.73 11.56 26.72
N VAL A 241 -5.66 11.30 25.41
CA VAL A 241 -6.60 11.87 24.44
C VAL A 241 -7.48 10.77 23.82
N TRP A 242 -6.91 9.63 23.43
CA TRP A 242 -7.63 8.54 22.73
C TRP A 242 -8.38 7.57 23.65
N SER A 243 -8.10 7.54 24.95
CA SER A 243 -8.77 6.57 25.84
C SER A 243 -10.25 6.90 26.00
N ALA A 244 -11.13 5.95 25.69
CA ALA A 244 -12.57 6.11 25.94
C ALA A 244 -12.93 6.14 27.44
N GLU A 245 -12.07 5.58 28.30
CA GLU A 245 -12.28 5.51 29.75
C GLU A 245 -11.57 6.63 30.52
N GLU A 246 -10.37 7.02 30.07
CA GLU A 246 -9.49 7.96 30.79
C GLU A 246 -9.16 9.23 29.99
N GLY A 247 -9.58 9.32 28.73
CA GLY A 247 -9.22 10.41 27.84
C GLY A 247 -10.08 11.65 28.07
N TYR A 248 -9.53 12.82 27.75
CA TYR A 248 -10.25 14.08 27.87
C TYR A 248 -11.60 14.11 27.16
N PRO A 249 -11.77 13.58 25.92
CA PRO A 249 -13.05 13.64 25.20
C PRO A 249 -14.26 13.07 25.95
N GLY A 250 -14.05 12.16 26.91
CA GLY A 250 -15.11 11.55 27.71
C GLY A 250 -15.64 12.42 28.86
N ASP A 251 -15.11 13.63 29.08
CA ASP A 251 -15.53 14.46 30.22
C ASP A 251 -17.01 14.86 30.12
N TYR A 252 -17.69 14.81 31.28
CA TYR A 252 -19.12 14.99 31.37
C TYR A 252 -19.61 16.38 30.97
N ASP A 253 -18.71 17.35 30.85
CA ASP A 253 -19.01 18.72 30.45
C ASP A 253 -18.89 18.95 28.93
N TYR A 254 -18.40 17.96 28.18
CA TYR A 254 -18.29 18.03 26.72
C TYR A 254 -19.55 17.60 25.98
N ARG A 255 -19.69 18.09 24.74
CA ARG A 255 -20.83 17.82 23.85
C ARG A 255 -21.02 16.32 23.64
N GLU A 256 -22.25 15.84 23.85
CA GLU A 256 -22.64 14.46 23.56
C GLU A 256 -22.75 14.26 22.04
N TYR A 257 -21.91 13.39 21.48
CA TYR A 257 -21.90 13.12 20.05
C TYR A 257 -23.15 12.37 19.59
N TYR A 258 -23.68 11.44 20.39
CA TYR A 258 -24.74 10.52 19.98
C TYR A 258 -26.16 11.05 20.18
N ARG A 259 -26.33 12.31 20.58
CA ARG A 259 -27.64 12.92 20.82
C ARG A 259 -27.84 14.18 19.99
N ASP A 260 -28.66 14.05 18.96
CA ASP A 260 -28.90 15.06 17.94
C ASP A 260 -30.41 15.25 17.71
N ILE A 261 -30.82 16.47 17.36
CA ILE A 261 -32.23 16.79 17.11
C ILE A 261 -32.85 15.99 15.96
N GLY A 262 -32.05 15.48 15.02
CA GLY A 262 -32.52 14.58 13.96
C GLY A 262 -33.10 13.26 14.49
N HIS A 263 -32.73 12.89 15.72
CA HIS A 263 -33.30 11.75 16.44
C HIS A 263 -34.35 12.17 17.49
N ASP A 264 -34.13 13.31 18.17
CA ASP A 264 -34.96 13.74 19.29
C ASP A 264 -36.28 14.43 18.89
N LEU A 265 -36.30 15.19 17.79
CA LEU A 265 -37.48 15.96 17.37
C LEU A 265 -38.51 15.12 16.62
N ASP A 266 -39.75 15.62 16.55
CA ASP A 266 -40.77 15.06 15.66
C ASP A 266 -40.24 15.00 14.22
N PHE A 267 -40.47 13.87 13.56
CA PHE A 267 -39.94 13.61 12.23
C PHE A 267 -40.41 14.68 11.24
N GLU A 268 -41.67 15.12 11.31
CA GLU A 268 -42.21 16.09 10.35
C GLU A 268 -41.54 17.48 10.44
N LEU A 269 -40.90 17.81 11.58
CA LEU A 269 -40.15 19.05 11.74
C LEU A 269 -38.77 19.00 11.08
N VAL A 270 -38.12 17.84 11.12
CA VAL A 270 -36.74 17.67 10.63
C VAL A 270 -36.66 17.01 9.25
N LYS A 271 -37.75 16.40 8.77
CA LYS A 271 -37.83 15.63 7.52
C LYS A 271 -37.25 16.35 6.30
N ARG A 272 -37.44 17.66 6.19
CA ARG A 272 -36.91 18.47 5.08
C ARG A 272 -35.36 18.54 5.07
N TYR A 273 -34.72 18.34 6.20
CA TYR A 273 -33.27 18.41 6.40
C TYR A 273 -32.63 17.02 6.56
N LEU A 274 -33.44 15.96 6.39
CA LEU A 274 -33.01 14.58 6.39
C LEU A 274 -33.11 14.02 4.95
N PRO A 275 -32.36 12.96 4.64
CA PRO A 275 -32.42 12.33 3.31
C PRO A 275 -33.83 11.84 2.95
N ALA A 276 -34.19 11.81 1.67
CA ALA A 276 -35.55 11.49 1.24
C ALA A 276 -35.98 10.03 1.55
N ALA A 277 -35.01 9.16 1.85
CA ALA A 277 -35.25 7.78 2.28
C ALA A 277 -36.02 7.66 3.62
N GLY A 278 -36.24 8.78 4.33
CA GLY A 278 -37.01 8.80 5.58
C GLY A 278 -36.25 8.23 6.78
N ILE A 279 -34.93 8.10 6.66
CA ILE A 279 -34.04 7.62 7.70
C ILE A 279 -33.65 8.80 8.59
N ARG A 280 -33.72 8.61 9.92
CA ARG A 280 -33.22 9.59 10.88
C ARG A 280 -31.70 9.54 10.95
N LEU A 281 -31.07 10.70 10.78
CA LEU A 281 -29.63 10.91 10.88
C LEU A 281 -29.35 12.13 11.75
N ASN A 282 -28.09 12.28 12.16
CA ASN A 282 -27.62 13.51 12.78
C ASN A 282 -27.82 14.70 11.84
N THR A 283 -28.20 15.84 12.39
CA THR A 283 -28.31 17.13 11.69
C THR A 283 -27.08 18.00 11.91
N GLY A 284 -26.30 17.73 12.95
CA GLY A 284 -25.19 18.58 13.43
C GLY A 284 -25.58 19.47 14.62
N LEU A 285 -26.87 19.59 14.92
CA LEU A 285 -27.39 20.33 16.08
C LEU A 285 -27.56 19.39 17.28
N LYS A 286 -26.55 19.40 18.16
CA LYS A 286 -26.46 18.53 19.34
C LYS A 286 -26.50 19.37 20.62
N TYR A 287 -27.52 19.20 21.46
CA TYR A 287 -27.82 20.12 22.56
C TYR A 287 -27.45 19.63 23.95
N TYR A 288 -26.91 18.42 24.05
CA TYR A 288 -26.66 17.77 25.32
C TYR A 288 -25.17 17.55 25.54
N ARG A 289 -24.78 17.43 26.81
CA ARG A 289 -23.43 17.04 27.22
C ARG A 289 -23.39 15.58 27.67
N ILE A 290 -22.20 14.99 27.73
CA ILE A 290 -22.00 13.58 28.09
C ILE A 290 -22.63 13.24 29.45
N THR A 291 -22.61 14.15 30.43
CA THR A 291 -23.32 14.06 31.73
C THR A 291 -22.89 12.95 32.71
N GLY A 292 -22.48 11.79 32.21
CA GLY A 292 -22.13 10.59 32.96
C GLY A 292 -23.01 9.39 32.58
N ASP A 293 -22.65 8.21 33.10
CA ASP A 293 -23.35 6.96 32.81
C ASP A 293 -24.64 6.81 33.61
N GLY A 294 -25.67 6.23 32.97
CA GLY A 294 -26.94 5.89 33.62
C GLY A 294 -27.80 7.09 34.04
N VAL A 295 -27.45 8.31 33.63
CA VAL A 295 -28.17 9.55 33.92
C VAL A 295 -28.76 10.18 32.67
N VAL A 296 -29.89 10.88 32.82
CA VAL A 296 -30.49 11.66 31.72
C VAL A 296 -29.52 12.77 31.33
N LYS A 297 -29.15 12.82 30.04
CA LYS A 297 -28.20 13.82 29.54
C LYS A 297 -28.75 15.23 29.76
N ALA A 298 -27.93 16.09 30.34
CA ALA A 298 -28.25 17.49 30.65
C ALA A 298 -27.91 18.42 29.47
N PRO A 299 -28.49 19.64 29.41
CA PRO A 299 -28.14 20.63 28.40
C PRO A 299 -26.63 20.94 28.39
N TYR A 300 -26.11 21.16 27.19
CA TYR A 300 -24.71 21.53 26.96
C TYR A 300 -24.46 23.01 27.28
N ASP A 301 -23.29 23.33 27.82
CA ASP A 301 -22.89 24.70 28.16
C ASP A 301 -21.51 25.00 27.56
N PHE A 302 -21.49 25.92 26.58
CA PHE A 302 -20.29 26.30 25.85
C PHE A 302 -19.21 26.94 26.75
N ALA A 303 -19.59 27.74 27.75
CA ALA A 303 -18.64 28.40 28.62
C ALA A 303 -17.97 27.38 29.54
N ARG A 304 -18.78 26.49 30.13
CA ARG A 304 -18.30 25.40 30.98
C ARG A 304 -17.39 24.44 30.23
N ALA A 305 -17.78 24.04 29.02
CA ALA A 305 -16.97 23.17 28.17
C ALA A 305 -15.65 23.83 27.76
N ARG A 306 -15.65 25.14 27.47
CA ARG A 306 -14.43 25.91 27.21
C ARG A 306 -13.49 25.96 28.42
N GLU A 307 -14.01 26.20 29.61
CA GLU A 307 -13.22 26.16 30.85
C GLU A 307 -12.61 24.77 31.05
N LYS A 308 -13.38 23.71 30.80
CA LYS A 308 -12.90 22.34 30.87
C LYS A 308 -11.77 22.06 29.88
N ALA A 309 -11.93 22.49 28.62
CA ALA A 309 -10.88 22.39 27.60
C ALA A 309 -9.59 23.12 28.02
N ALA A 310 -9.69 24.29 28.66
CA ALA A 310 -8.53 24.99 29.18
C ALA A 310 -7.83 24.23 30.33
N VAL A 311 -8.59 23.59 31.22
CA VAL A 311 -8.04 22.72 32.28
C VAL A 311 -7.32 21.50 31.68
N HIS A 312 -7.93 20.83 30.71
CA HIS A 312 -7.33 19.67 30.03
C HIS A 312 -6.09 20.05 29.22
N ALA A 313 -6.08 21.22 28.58
CA ALA A 313 -4.90 21.73 27.88
C ALA A 313 -3.75 21.98 28.86
N GLY A 314 -4.02 22.59 30.02
CA GLY A 314 -3.03 22.78 31.08
C GLY A 314 -2.52 21.46 31.65
N ASN A 315 -3.40 20.48 31.85
CA ASN A 315 -3.02 19.14 32.31
C ASN A 315 -2.12 18.42 31.29
N PHE A 316 -2.47 18.46 30.01
CA PHE A 316 -1.65 17.86 28.96
C PHE A 316 -0.27 18.51 28.89
N MET A 317 -0.21 19.84 28.88
CA MET A 317 1.06 20.60 28.91
C MET A 317 1.92 20.21 30.11
N PHE A 318 1.35 20.21 31.31
CA PHE A 318 2.05 19.84 32.54
C PHE A 318 2.65 18.43 32.45
N ASN A 319 1.88 17.44 32.00
CA ASN A 319 2.37 16.06 31.88
C ASN A 319 3.47 15.92 30.83
N ARG A 320 3.34 16.59 29.67
CA ARG A 320 4.39 16.61 28.64
C ARG A 320 5.66 17.30 29.15
N GLN A 321 5.52 18.35 29.95
CA GLN A 321 6.66 19.04 30.56
C GLN A 321 7.38 18.10 31.53
N LYS A 322 6.66 17.39 32.39
CA LYS A 322 7.25 16.37 33.29
C LYS A 322 7.90 15.22 32.54
N GLN A 323 7.32 14.80 31.41
CA GLN A 323 7.93 13.80 30.54
C GLN A 323 9.26 14.31 29.97
N VAL A 324 9.31 15.54 29.44
CA VAL A 324 10.55 16.15 28.92
C VAL A 324 11.60 16.35 30.03
N GLU A 325 11.23 16.92 31.17
CA GLU A 325 12.11 17.15 32.32
C GLU A 325 12.78 15.85 32.79
N TYR A 326 12.00 14.76 32.88
CA TYR A 326 12.51 13.45 33.29
C TYR A 326 13.57 12.92 32.32
N TRP A 327 13.32 13.02 31.02
CA TRP A 327 14.22 12.47 30.01
C TRP A 327 15.40 13.37 29.69
N GLN A 328 15.25 14.69 29.74
CA GLN A 328 16.32 15.64 29.42
C GLN A 328 17.56 15.47 30.32
N GLY A 329 17.39 15.01 31.56
CA GLY A 329 18.50 14.66 32.45
C GLY A 329 19.28 13.40 32.04
N GLU A 330 18.64 12.50 31.29
CA GLU A 330 19.15 11.19 30.91
C GLU A 330 19.69 11.15 29.46
N ILE A 331 19.19 12.03 28.59
CA ILE A 331 19.53 12.04 27.16
C ILE A 331 20.34 13.28 26.77
N GLY A 332 21.38 13.10 25.97
CA GLY A 332 22.27 14.19 25.51
C GLY A 332 21.67 15.12 24.44
N ARG A 333 20.35 15.14 24.24
CA ARG A 333 19.65 16.00 23.27
C ARG A 333 18.23 16.32 23.71
N ALA A 334 17.57 17.28 23.04
CA ALA A 334 16.18 17.60 23.33
C ALA A 334 15.26 16.42 22.95
N PRO A 335 14.49 15.84 23.89
CA PRO A 335 13.54 14.78 23.55
C PRO A 335 12.41 15.33 22.68
N ILE A 336 11.93 14.53 21.72
CA ILE A 336 10.73 14.83 20.96
C ILE A 336 9.57 13.95 21.40
N ILE A 337 8.40 14.56 21.59
CA ILE A 337 7.15 13.86 21.85
C ILE A 337 6.25 13.99 20.63
N VAL A 338 6.00 12.87 19.97
CA VAL A 338 5.19 12.80 18.76
C VAL A 338 3.80 12.30 19.14
N ALA A 339 2.84 13.21 19.14
CA ALA A 339 1.45 12.95 19.47
C ALA A 339 0.57 13.03 18.20
N PRO A 340 0.42 11.91 17.47
CA PRO A 340 -0.43 11.78 16.29
C PRO A 340 -1.88 11.42 16.67
N TYR A 341 -2.83 12.04 15.97
CA TYR A 341 -4.27 11.86 16.15
C TYR A 341 -4.97 12.01 14.81
N ASP A 342 -6.13 11.36 14.63
CA ASP A 342 -7.02 11.69 13.51
C ASP A 342 -7.50 13.14 13.66
N ALA A 343 -7.52 13.89 12.56
CA ALA A 343 -7.89 15.31 12.61
C ALA A 343 -9.34 15.49 13.04
N GLU A 344 -10.23 14.60 12.59
CA GLU A 344 -11.65 14.56 12.87
C GLU A 344 -11.94 14.28 14.35
N LEU A 345 -10.95 13.80 15.12
CA LEU A 345 -11.07 13.79 16.58
C LEU A 345 -11.33 15.20 17.11
N PHE A 346 -10.66 16.22 16.57
CA PHE A 346 -10.77 17.59 17.02
C PHE A 346 -11.90 18.31 16.29
N GLY A 347 -13.07 18.30 16.91
CA GLY A 347 -14.23 19.08 16.53
C GLY A 347 -15.43 18.23 16.11
N HIS A 348 -15.19 17.16 15.36
CA HIS A 348 -16.27 16.23 15.00
C HIS A 348 -16.61 15.29 16.17
N TRP A 349 -15.68 14.39 16.53
CA TRP A 349 -15.88 13.43 17.63
C TRP A 349 -15.80 14.11 19.00
N TRP A 350 -14.77 14.92 19.21
CA TRP A 350 -14.60 15.76 20.40
C TRP A 350 -14.78 17.23 20.02
N TYR A 351 -15.98 17.76 20.26
CA TYR A 351 -16.39 19.08 19.78
C TYR A 351 -15.49 20.23 20.23
N GLU A 352 -14.96 20.14 21.43
CA GLU A 352 -14.11 21.14 22.04
C GLU A 352 -12.64 20.95 21.65
N GLY A 353 -12.30 19.96 20.83
CA GLY A 353 -10.93 19.68 20.39
C GLY A 353 -10.19 20.88 19.80
N PRO A 354 -10.77 21.68 18.88
CA PRO A 354 -10.11 22.88 18.35
C PRO A 354 -9.86 23.92 19.44
N ILE A 355 -10.80 24.06 20.40
CA ILE A 355 -10.66 24.96 21.56
C ILE A 355 -9.52 24.47 22.46
N TRP A 356 -9.42 23.16 22.68
CA TRP A 356 -8.33 22.57 23.45
C TRP A 356 -6.97 22.80 22.77
N ILE A 357 -6.87 22.67 21.44
CA ILE A 357 -5.65 22.98 20.68
C ILE A 357 -5.28 24.46 20.83
N ASP A 358 -6.25 25.38 20.67
CA ASP A 358 -6.05 26.82 20.87
C ASP A 358 -5.47 27.11 22.27
N MET A 359 -6.11 26.56 23.31
CA MET A 359 -5.68 26.74 24.70
C MET A 359 -4.32 26.13 24.97
N LEU A 360 -4.03 24.94 24.42
CA LEU A 360 -2.74 24.27 24.59
C LEU A 360 -1.61 25.10 23.99
N LEU A 361 -1.76 25.56 22.75
CA LEU A 361 -0.72 26.31 22.05
C LEU A 361 -0.49 27.69 22.70
N ARG A 362 -1.56 28.36 23.14
CA ARG A 362 -1.44 29.62 23.91
C ARG A 362 -0.73 29.42 25.23
N LYS A 363 -1.07 28.37 25.98
CA LYS A 363 -0.42 28.08 27.26
C LYS A 363 1.07 27.78 27.08
N ILE A 364 1.43 26.94 26.11
CA ILE A 364 2.84 26.64 25.81
C ILE A 364 3.62 27.93 25.51
N HIS A 365 3.02 28.85 24.76
CA HIS A 365 3.67 30.10 24.36
C HIS A 365 3.73 31.16 25.47
N PHE A 366 2.60 31.47 26.11
CA PHE A 366 2.48 32.59 27.06
C PHE A 366 2.86 32.22 28.50
N ASP A 367 2.74 30.95 28.90
CA ASP A 367 3.14 30.51 30.24
C ASP A 367 4.66 30.24 30.31
N GLU A 368 5.43 30.63 29.27
CA GLU A 368 6.89 30.43 29.13
C GLU A 368 7.34 28.99 29.46
N SER A 369 6.57 28.00 28.98
CA SER A 369 6.88 26.60 29.27
C SER A 369 8.23 26.18 28.66
N GLU A 370 8.92 25.24 29.29
CA GLU A 370 10.14 24.62 28.73
C GLU A 370 9.85 23.81 27.45
N LEU A 371 8.57 23.57 27.14
CA LEU A 371 8.15 22.89 25.93
C LEU A 371 8.17 23.83 24.74
N LYS A 372 8.67 23.32 23.62
CA LYS A 372 8.55 23.97 22.31
C LYS A 372 7.80 23.08 21.36
N THR A 373 6.78 23.63 20.69
CA THR A 373 6.18 22.96 19.53
C THR A 373 7.11 23.11 18.33
N ILE A 374 7.33 22.02 17.60
CA ILE A 374 8.28 21.93 16.49
C ILE A 374 7.75 20.99 15.41
N THR A 375 8.05 21.29 14.15
CA THR A 375 7.76 20.39 13.05
C THR A 375 8.85 19.30 12.91
N PRO A 376 8.55 18.12 12.32
CA PRO A 376 9.56 17.10 12.06
C PRO A 376 10.73 17.61 11.23
N THR A 377 10.47 18.41 10.18
CA THR A 377 11.54 18.97 9.34
C THR A 377 12.46 19.89 10.15
N GLU A 378 11.91 20.77 10.99
CA GLU A 378 12.72 21.62 11.88
C GLU A 378 13.52 20.80 12.89
N TYR A 379 12.90 19.78 13.50
CA TYR A 379 13.58 18.92 14.48
C TYR A 379 14.74 18.15 13.85
N LEU A 380 14.54 17.60 12.64
CA LEU A 380 15.59 16.93 11.89
C LEU A 380 16.80 17.85 11.65
N GLY A 381 16.58 19.15 11.50
CA GLY A 381 17.64 20.15 11.37
C GLY A 381 18.41 20.50 12.65
N LEU A 382 17.97 20.06 13.83
CA LEU A 382 18.64 20.35 15.12
C LEU A 382 19.84 19.45 15.40
N HIS A 383 19.86 18.25 14.81
CA HIS A 383 20.88 17.23 15.07
C HIS A 383 21.32 16.57 13.76
N ALA A 384 22.55 16.03 13.74
CA ALA A 384 23.11 15.33 12.57
C ALA A 384 23.36 13.84 12.82
N ASP A 385 23.29 13.41 14.08
CA ASP A 385 23.67 12.09 14.58
C ASP A 385 22.42 11.28 14.96
N TYR A 386 21.60 10.92 13.96
CA TYR A 386 20.48 9.99 14.18
C TYR A 386 20.94 8.54 14.03
N GLN A 387 20.42 7.66 14.88
CA GLN A 387 20.77 6.25 14.84
C GLN A 387 20.16 5.59 13.60
N VAL A 388 20.99 4.87 12.84
CA VAL A 388 20.54 4.08 11.71
C VAL A 388 19.97 2.75 12.21
N CYS A 389 18.71 2.46 11.86
CA CYS A 389 17.99 1.25 12.27
C CYS A 389 17.27 0.59 11.09
N LYS A 390 17.17 -0.74 11.11
CA LYS A 390 16.29 -1.52 10.26
C LYS A 390 14.96 -1.74 10.97
N LEU A 391 13.88 -1.32 10.34
CA LEU A 391 12.53 -1.48 10.87
C LEU A 391 11.94 -2.84 10.48
N SER A 392 11.01 -3.32 11.31
CA SER A 392 10.18 -4.50 11.00
C SER A 392 8.83 -4.06 10.45
N LEU A 393 8.04 -5.02 9.94
CA LEU A 393 6.62 -4.79 9.63
C LEU A 393 5.91 -4.20 10.85
N SER A 394 5.16 -3.12 10.64
CA SER A 394 4.39 -2.46 11.70
C SER A 394 3.13 -1.79 11.15
N SER A 395 2.12 -1.65 12.00
CA SER A 395 1.00 -0.72 11.80
C SER A 395 0.50 -0.23 13.17
N TRP A 396 -0.29 0.84 13.18
CA TRP A 396 -0.97 1.27 14.40
C TRP A 396 -2.33 0.56 14.64
N GLY A 397 -2.66 -0.43 13.79
CA GLY A 397 -3.91 -1.19 13.84
C GLY A 397 -3.94 -2.29 14.90
N ARG A 398 -5.04 -3.06 14.91
CA ARG A 398 -5.25 -4.18 15.84
C ARG A 398 -4.11 -5.20 15.72
N GLY A 399 -3.60 -5.62 16.86
CA GLY A 399 -2.47 -6.55 16.93
C GLY A 399 -1.14 -6.00 16.41
N ALA A 400 -1.05 -4.69 16.13
CA ALA A 400 0.15 -4.00 15.63
C ALA A 400 0.59 -4.34 14.19
N PHE A 401 -0.25 -5.09 13.44
CA PHE A 401 0.06 -5.57 12.10
C PHE A 401 -1.15 -5.40 11.15
N SER A 402 -1.50 -6.42 10.37
CA SER A 402 -2.50 -6.30 9.29
C SER A 402 -3.90 -6.76 9.68
N ASP A 403 -4.17 -7.11 10.94
CA ASP A 403 -5.40 -7.83 11.36
C ASP A 403 -6.71 -7.08 11.11
N VAL A 404 -6.69 -5.76 10.97
CA VAL A 404 -7.87 -4.96 10.58
C VAL A 404 -8.14 -5.09 9.09
N TRP A 405 -7.09 -5.14 8.27
CA TRP A 405 -7.20 -5.09 6.81
C TRP A 405 -7.13 -6.48 6.17
N LEU A 406 -6.59 -7.50 6.84
CA LEU A 406 -6.52 -8.87 6.32
C LEU A 406 -7.12 -9.84 7.33
N ARG A 407 -8.42 -10.11 7.16
CA ARG A 407 -9.20 -11.05 7.97
C ARG A 407 -10.33 -11.67 7.15
N GLU A 408 -10.98 -12.71 7.67
CA GLU A 408 -12.09 -13.43 7.04
C GLU A 408 -13.17 -12.50 6.43
N GLU A 409 -13.46 -11.36 7.06
CA GLU A 409 -14.47 -10.41 6.57
C GLU A 409 -14.07 -9.66 5.28
N ASN A 410 -12.77 -9.50 5.02
CA ASN A 410 -12.26 -8.67 3.93
C ASN A 410 -11.18 -9.32 3.06
N ASP A 411 -10.70 -10.53 3.38
CA ASP A 411 -9.63 -11.23 2.67
C ASP A 411 -9.93 -11.46 1.18
N TRP A 412 -11.22 -11.63 0.84
CA TRP A 412 -11.72 -11.87 -0.50
C TRP A 412 -11.38 -10.75 -1.50
N ILE A 413 -11.06 -9.53 -1.03
CA ILE A 413 -10.72 -8.41 -1.91
C ILE A 413 -9.32 -8.57 -2.51
N TYR A 414 -8.37 -9.16 -1.77
CA TYR A 414 -6.95 -9.14 -2.13
C TYR A 414 -6.59 -9.93 -3.39
N PRO A 415 -7.11 -11.16 -3.61
CA PRO A 415 -6.86 -11.87 -4.85
C PRO A 415 -7.24 -11.05 -6.10
N ALA A 416 -8.36 -10.32 -6.02
CA ALA A 416 -8.83 -9.46 -7.10
C ALA A 416 -7.97 -8.19 -7.25
N LEU A 417 -7.60 -7.53 -6.14
CA LEU A 417 -6.70 -6.37 -6.16
C LEU A 417 -5.33 -6.72 -6.71
N HIS A 418 -4.74 -7.84 -6.30
CA HIS A 418 -3.43 -8.29 -6.77
C HIS A 418 -3.45 -8.65 -8.26
N GLU A 419 -4.56 -9.21 -8.75
CA GLU A 419 -4.72 -9.46 -10.18
C GLU A 419 -4.89 -8.15 -10.97
N ALA A 420 -5.69 -7.21 -10.48
CA ALA A 420 -5.83 -5.89 -11.09
C ALA A 420 -4.48 -5.13 -11.13
N GLU A 421 -3.68 -5.24 -10.07
CA GLU A 421 -2.34 -4.67 -10.00
C GLU A 421 -1.41 -5.23 -11.08
N ARG A 422 -1.30 -6.56 -11.21
CA ARG A 422 -0.51 -7.20 -12.28
C ARG A 422 -0.98 -6.79 -13.67
N ARG A 423 -2.29 -6.66 -13.87
CA ARG A 423 -2.89 -6.19 -15.14
C ARG A 423 -2.55 -4.74 -15.42
N MET A 424 -2.59 -3.86 -14.43
CA MET A 424 -2.26 -2.45 -14.60
C MET A 424 -0.78 -2.27 -14.98
N ILE A 425 0.13 -3.02 -14.34
CA ILE A 425 1.55 -3.03 -14.70
C ILE A 425 1.75 -3.51 -16.14
N ARG A 426 1.03 -4.56 -16.56
CA ARG A 426 1.04 -5.04 -17.94
C ARG A 426 0.58 -3.96 -18.92
N LEU A 427 -0.54 -3.30 -18.64
CA LEU A 427 -1.04 -2.20 -19.46
C LEU A 427 0.01 -1.08 -19.56
N ALA A 428 0.59 -0.67 -18.43
CA ALA A 428 1.57 0.41 -18.38
C ALA A 428 2.88 0.08 -19.11
N SER A 429 3.28 -1.19 -19.12
CA SER A 429 4.50 -1.68 -19.76
C SER A 429 4.37 -1.84 -21.27
N ARG A 430 3.21 -2.30 -21.75
CA ARG A 430 3.00 -2.60 -23.18
C ARG A 430 2.58 -1.38 -24.00
N HIS A 431 1.93 -0.41 -23.38
CA HIS A 431 1.39 0.76 -24.08
C HIS A 431 2.28 1.98 -23.89
N VAL A 432 2.52 2.69 -24.99
CA VAL A 432 3.22 3.98 -25.00
C VAL A 432 2.24 5.12 -24.70
N GLY A 433 0.95 4.91 -25.02
CA GLY A 433 -0.12 5.90 -24.86
C GLY A 433 0.03 7.06 -25.84
N GLU A 434 0.33 6.76 -27.10
CA GLU A 434 0.45 7.76 -28.18
C GLU A 434 -0.92 8.24 -28.66
N GLU A 435 -1.93 7.36 -28.65
CA GLU A 435 -3.31 7.74 -28.94
C GLU A 435 -3.99 8.35 -27.71
N LEU A 436 -4.66 9.50 -27.91
CA LEU A 436 -5.27 10.28 -26.82
C LEU A 436 -6.36 9.49 -26.08
N LEU A 437 -7.21 8.77 -26.80
CA LEU A 437 -8.34 8.03 -26.22
C LEU A 437 -7.86 6.84 -25.39
N GLU A 438 -6.90 6.07 -25.91
CA GLU A 438 -6.26 4.98 -25.19
C GLU A 438 -5.53 5.49 -23.93
N ARG A 439 -4.82 6.62 -24.03
CA ARG A 439 -4.16 7.23 -22.86
C ARG A 439 -5.16 7.64 -21.77
N ARG A 440 -6.31 8.19 -22.15
CA ARG A 440 -7.40 8.50 -21.20
C ARG A 440 -7.90 7.24 -20.50
N ALA A 441 -8.15 6.17 -21.25
CA ALA A 441 -8.59 4.88 -20.69
C ALA A 441 -7.54 4.28 -19.74
N LEU A 442 -6.26 4.32 -20.11
CA LEU A 442 -5.14 3.86 -19.26
C LEU A 442 -5.03 4.67 -17.96
N ASN A 443 -5.18 5.99 -18.03
CA ASN A 443 -5.18 6.85 -16.84
C ASN A 443 -6.39 6.56 -15.95
N GLN A 444 -7.57 6.35 -16.54
CA GLN A 444 -8.76 5.97 -15.76
C GLN A 444 -8.59 4.59 -15.12
N ALA A 445 -7.98 3.62 -15.82
CA ALA A 445 -7.70 2.30 -15.24
C ALA A 445 -6.79 2.41 -14.01
N ALA A 446 -5.77 3.28 -14.07
CA ALA A 446 -4.93 3.56 -12.92
C ALA A 446 -5.72 4.14 -11.74
N ARG A 447 -6.66 5.08 -11.98
CA ARG A 447 -7.55 5.64 -10.95
C ARG A 447 -8.45 4.57 -10.33
N GLU A 448 -9.10 3.74 -11.15
CA GLU A 448 -9.97 2.67 -10.66
C GLU A 448 -9.21 1.69 -9.77
N LEU A 449 -8.00 1.29 -10.16
CA LEU A 449 -7.17 0.42 -9.31
C LEU A 449 -6.82 1.12 -7.99
N MET A 450 -6.37 2.37 -8.02
CA MET A 450 -6.06 3.10 -6.80
C MET A 450 -7.29 3.22 -5.88
N LEU A 451 -8.46 3.58 -6.42
CA LEU A 451 -9.71 3.69 -5.66
C LEU A 451 -10.12 2.35 -5.05
N ALA A 452 -9.93 1.23 -5.77
CA ALA A 452 -10.20 -0.10 -5.25
C ALA A 452 -9.27 -0.48 -4.09
N GLN A 453 -8.03 0.03 -4.07
CA GLN A 453 -6.99 -0.27 -3.07
C GLN A 453 -7.13 0.49 -1.74
N SER A 454 -8.06 1.43 -1.60
CA SER A 454 -8.25 2.21 -0.36
C SER A 454 -8.44 1.31 0.86
N SER A 455 -7.69 1.59 1.94
CA SER A 455 -7.75 0.80 3.19
C SER A 455 -9.11 0.93 3.88
N ASP A 456 -9.83 2.02 3.62
CA ASP A 456 -11.13 2.33 4.19
C ASP A 456 -12.16 1.24 3.92
N TRP A 457 -12.11 0.61 2.74
CA TRP A 457 -13.07 -0.45 2.40
C TRP A 457 -12.91 -1.65 3.32
N ALA A 458 -11.68 -2.11 3.52
CA ALA A 458 -11.39 -3.22 4.42
C ALA A 458 -11.66 -2.84 5.90
N PHE A 459 -11.36 -1.60 6.29
CA PHE A 459 -11.63 -1.07 7.63
C PHE A 459 -13.14 -1.01 7.94
N ILE A 460 -13.97 -0.54 7.00
CA ILE A 460 -15.43 -0.48 7.13
C ILE A 460 -16.03 -1.88 7.21
N MET A 461 -15.51 -2.84 6.44
CA MET A 461 -15.91 -4.25 6.51
C MET A 461 -15.62 -4.85 7.89
N ASP A 462 -14.43 -4.61 8.45
CA ASP A 462 -14.02 -5.12 9.78
C ASP A 462 -14.85 -4.48 10.91
N ASN A 463 -15.09 -3.17 10.87
CA ASN A 463 -15.85 -2.45 11.89
C ASN A 463 -17.38 -2.61 11.79
N LYS A 464 -17.88 -3.27 10.74
CA LYS A 464 -19.31 -3.58 10.55
C LYS A 464 -20.23 -2.35 10.55
N THR A 465 -19.76 -1.22 10.01
CA THR A 465 -20.53 0.03 9.93
C THR A 465 -21.38 0.09 8.66
N MET A 466 -20.77 0.39 7.51
CA MET A 466 -21.41 0.52 6.20
C MET A 466 -20.90 -0.54 5.22
N VAL A 467 -20.99 -1.82 5.63
CA VAL A 467 -20.39 -2.96 4.91
C VAL A 467 -20.85 -3.05 3.45
N ASP A 468 -22.15 -2.93 3.20
CA ASP A 468 -22.71 -3.02 1.84
C ASP A 468 -22.15 -1.93 0.93
N TYR A 469 -21.95 -0.72 1.46
CA TYR A 469 -21.34 0.38 0.73
C TYR A 469 -19.87 0.07 0.39
N ALA A 470 -19.07 -0.37 1.36
CA ALA A 470 -17.67 -0.74 1.13
C ALA A 470 -17.53 -1.88 0.10
N VAL A 471 -18.34 -2.94 0.22
CA VAL A 471 -18.35 -4.07 -0.72
C VAL A 471 -18.72 -3.59 -2.13
N LYS A 472 -19.73 -2.72 -2.23
CA LYS A 472 -20.18 -2.12 -3.50
C LYS A 472 -19.07 -1.27 -4.13
N ARG A 473 -18.39 -0.42 -3.35
CA ARG A 473 -17.27 0.42 -3.81
C ARG A 473 -16.12 -0.42 -4.35
N THR A 474 -15.64 -1.41 -3.59
CA THR A 474 -14.56 -2.30 -4.05
C THR A 474 -14.93 -3.01 -5.35
N LYS A 475 -16.14 -3.56 -5.45
CA LYS A 475 -16.61 -4.26 -6.66
C LYS A 475 -16.78 -3.32 -7.85
N TYR A 476 -17.29 -2.12 -7.65
CA TYR A 476 -17.47 -1.15 -8.74
C TYR A 476 -16.15 -0.75 -9.37
N HIS A 477 -15.16 -0.37 -8.56
CA HIS A 477 -13.85 0.00 -9.07
C HIS A 477 -13.13 -1.17 -9.75
N LEU A 478 -13.19 -2.38 -9.18
CA LEU A 478 -12.62 -3.58 -9.82
C LEU A 478 -13.31 -3.94 -11.15
N ASN A 479 -14.63 -3.82 -11.24
CA ASN A 479 -15.36 -4.11 -12.48
C ASN A 479 -15.11 -3.05 -13.56
N ARG A 480 -15.04 -1.77 -13.18
CA ARG A 480 -14.68 -0.67 -14.10
C ARG A 480 -13.25 -0.86 -14.60
N PHE A 481 -12.32 -1.17 -13.70
CA PHE A 481 -10.95 -1.53 -14.05
C PHE A 481 -10.90 -2.70 -15.04
N ALA A 482 -11.62 -3.79 -14.77
CA ALA A 482 -11.64 -4.96 -15.65
C ALA A 482 -12.13 -4.63 -17.05
N ARG A 483 -13.21 -3.83 -17.17
CA ARG A 483 -13.71 -3.37 -18.46
C ARG A 483 -12.73 -2.43 -19.18
N LEU A 484 -12.07 -1.51 -18.47
CA LEU A 484 -11.02 -0.67 -19.04
C LEU A 484 -9.85 -1.50 -19.56
N PHE A 485 -9.45 -2.52 -18.81
CA PHE A 485 -8.40 -3.46 -19.21
C PHE A 485 -8.77 -4.20 -20.50
N GLU A 486 -10.00 -4.69 -20.63
CA GLU A 486 -10.50 -5.36 -21.85
C GLU A 486 -10.49 -4.40 -23.05
N MET A 487 -11.13 -3.22 -22.92
CA MET A 487 -11.21 -2.24 -24.00
C MET A 487 -9.84 -1.77 -24.50
N VAL A 488 -8.88 -1.54 -23.60
CA VAL A 488 -7.51 -1.16 -23.98
C VAL A 488 -6.78 -2.34 -24.63
N SER A 489 -6.94 -3.55 -24.09
CA SER A 489 -6.27 -4.75 -24.64
C SER A 489 -6.75 -5.11 -26.04
N ASP A 490 -8.02 -4.85 -26.33
CA ASP A 490 -8.65 -5.12 -27.62
C ASP A 490 -8.52 -3.94 -28.61
N HIS A 491 -7.95 -2.81 -28.16
CA HIS A 491 -7.87 -1.54 -28.90
C HIS A 491 -9.24 -1.00 -29.36
N GLU A 492 -10.30 -1.28 -28.59
CA GLU A 492 -11.67 -0.85 -28.85
C GLU A 492 -12.20 -0.08 -27.63
N VAL A 493 -11.78 1.18 -27.50
CA VAL A 493 -12.19 2.04 -26.38
C VAL A 493 -13.56 2.69 -26.66
N ASP A 494 -14.54 2.36 -25.84
CA ASP A 494 -15.84 3.03 -25.79
C ASP A 494 -15.70 4.42 -25.13
N GLU A 495 -15.62 5.46 -25.96
CA GLU A 495 -15.42 6.84 -25.50
C GLU A 495 -16.59 7.37 -24.66
N GLU A 496 -17.83 6.98 -24.97
CA GLU A 496 -19.00 7.43 -24.23
C GLU A 496 -19.00 6.84 -22.82
N TRP A 497 -18.77 5.54 -22.71
CA TRP A 497 -18.67 4.89 -21.40
C TRP A 497 -17.45 5.38 -20.60
N LEU A 498 -16.30 5.58 -21.26
CA LEU A 498 -15.12 6.15 -20.61
C LEU A 498 -15.42 7.53 -20.02
N GLY A 499 -16.08 8.41 -20.79
CA GLY A 499 -16.47 9.74 -20.30
C GLY A 499 -17.37 9.70 -19.07
N GLN A 500 -18.30 8.74 -19.00
CA GLN A 500 -19.14 8.53 -17.81
C GLN A 500 -18.32 8.11 -16.59
N VAL A 501 -17.33 7.23 -16.76
CA VAL A 501 -16.45 6.81 -15.67
C VAL A 501 -15.51 7.94 -15.24
N GLU A 502 -14.93 8.69 -16.18
CA GLU A 502 -14.12 9.88 -15.90
C GLU A 502 -14.92 10.96 -15.14
N GLU A 503 -16.22 11.10 -15.41
CA GLU A 503 -17.08 12.01 -14.67
C GLU A 503 -17.35 11.53 -13.25
N LEU A 504 -17.56 10.22 -13.03
CA LEU A 504 -17.79 9.64 -11.71
C LEU A 504 -16.53 9.70 -10.83
N ASP A 505 -15.44 9.15 -11.36
CA ASP A 505 -14.18 8.88 -10.67
C ASP A 505 -13.07 9.81 -11.17
N ASN A 506 -13.32 11.12 -11.04
CA ASN A 506 -12.45 12.20 -11.53
C ASN A 506 -11.21 12.47 -10.66
N ILE A 507 -10.87 11.54 -9.75
CA ILE A 507 -9.75 11.70 -8.81
C ILE A 507 -8.42 11.75 -9.59
N PHE A 508 -7.53 12.66 -9.22
CA PHE A 508 -6.20 12.82 -9.85
C PHE A 508 -6.28 13.06 -11.37
N PRO A 509 -6.76 14.24 -11.80
CA PRO A 509 -6.92 14.56 -13.24
C PRO A 509 -5.60 14.44 -14.01
N GLU A 510 -4.48 14.79 -13.38
CA GLU A 510 -3.13 14.77 -13.96
C GLU A 510 -2.39 13.42 -13.80
N LEU A 511 -3.07 12.37 -13.30
CA LEU A 511 -2.45 11.05 -13.15
C LEU A 511 -2.00 10.51 -14.51
N ASP A 512 -0.74 10.06 -14.58
CA ASP A 512 -0.21 9.36 -15.74
C ASP A 512 -0.03 7.87 -15.38
N PHE A 513 -0.67 6.98 -16.14
CA PHE A 513 -0.62 5.52 -15.95
C PHE A 513 0.80 4.96 -15.86
N ARG A 514 1.80 5.66 -16.43
CA ARG A 514 3.20 5.24 -16.47
C ARG A 514 3.84 5.14 -15.09
N VAL A 515 3.22 5.68 -14.04
CA VAL A 515 3.67 5.44 -12.65
C VAL A 515 3.72 3.94 -12.29
N TYR A 516 2.91 3.12 -12.95
CA TYR A 516 2.88 1.65 -12.81
C TYR A 516 3.88 0.91 -13.69
N ARG A 517 4.67 1.59 -14.53
CA ARG A 517 5.73 0.91 -15.29
C ARG A 517 6.72 0.29 -14.33
N PRO A 518 7.15 -0.96 -14.52
CA PRO A 518 8.31 -1.48 -13.80
C PRO A 518 9.44 -0.46 -13.90
N ARG A 519 10.30 -0.41 -12.88
CA ARG A 519 11.55 0.32 -13.06
C ARG A 519 12.16 -0.17 -14.36
N ASP A 520 12.80 0.73 -15.09
CA ASP A 520 13.95 0.30 -15.86
C ASP A 520 14.98 -0.20 -14.84
N ASN A 521 14.79 -1.41 -14.31
CA ASN A 521 15.90 -2.29 -14.04
C ASN A 521 16.44 -2.55 -15.44
N GLY A 522 17.23 -1.60 -15.95
CA GLY A 522 17.62 -1.63 -17.33
C GLY A 522 18.12 -3.04 -17.64
N PRO A 523 17.73 -3.68 -18.74
CA PRO A 523 18.81 -4.15 -19.54
C PRO A 523 19.61 -2.88 -19.87
N ASN A 524 20.93 -2.97 -19.79
CA ASN A 524 21.71 -2.31 -20.82
C ASN A 524 20.88 -2.29 -22.09
N ASP A 525 20.69 -1.12 -22.66
CA ASP A 525 20.25 -0.97 -24.03
C ASP A 525 21.19 -1.82 -24.92
N LEU A 526 20.84 -3.11 -25.08
CA LEU A 526 21.44 -4.01 -26.07
C LEU A 526 20.83 -3.75 -27.45
N ARG A 527 20.27 -2.54 -27.63
CA ARG A 527 20.11 -1.87 -28.92
C ARG A 527 20.74 -0.47 -28.91
N LYS A 528 21.99 -0.38 -28.41
CA LYS A 528 23.14 0.25 -29.08
C LYS A 528 24.23 0.53 -28.05
N SER A 529 25.09 -0.44 -27.80
CA SER A 529 26.47 -0.14 -27.42
C SER A 529 27.40 -0.97 -28.29
N ASP A 530 28.09 -0.28 -29.20
CA ASP A 530 29.22 -0.82 -29.96
C ASP A 530 30.42 -0.98 -29.01
N GLY A 531 30.32 -1.91 -28.06
CA GLY A 531 31.36 -2.27 -27.08
C GLY A 531 31.48 -3.78 -26.88
N PRO A 532 32.66 -4.31 -26.50
CA PRO A 532 32.94 -5.75 -26.58
C PRO A 532 32.21 -6.54 -25.49
N LYS A 533 31.52 -7.62 -25.91
CA LYS A 533 30.71 -8.54 -25.10
C LYS A 533 31.47 -9.05 -23.86
N SER A 534 30.93 -8.83 -22.67
CA SER A 534 31.25 -9.61 -21.48
C SER A 534 30.50 -10.95 -21.52
N ASN A 535 31.18 -12.07 -21.24
CA ASN A 535 30.59 -13.41 -21.25
C ASN A 535 29.55 -13.57 -20.14
N LEU A 536 28.30 -13.90 -20.49
CA LEU A 536 27.22 -14.21 -19.55
C LEU A 536 27.47 -15.56 -18.87
N ARG A 537 27.10 -15.69 -17.59
CA ARG A 537 27.19 -16.93 -16.79
C ARG A 537 25.81 -17.50 -16.44
N ILE A 538 25.59 -18.78 -16.72
CA ILE A 538 24.30 -19.47 -16.53
C ILE A 538 24.44 -20.60 -15.52
N LEU A 539 23.55 -20.66 -14.52
CA LEU A 539 23.40 -21.79 -13.59
C LEU A 539 22.22 -22.67 -14.01
N MET A 540 22.50 -23.84 -14.57
CA MET A 540 21.50 -24.85 -14.91
C MET A 540 21.28 -25.80 -13.73
N LEU A 541 20.02 -25.97 -13.33
CA LEU A 541 19.60 -26.92 -12.31
C LEU A 541 18.89 -28.09 -12.99
N ALA A 542 19.44 -29.30 -12.82
CA ALA A 542 18.86 -30.52 -13.37
C ALA A 542 19.09 -31.68 -12.40
N TRP A 543 18.10 -32.57 -12.24
CA TRP A 543 18.26 -33.74 -11.37
C TRP A 543 18.97 -34.91 -12.09
N GLU A 544 18.90 -34.95 -13.42
CA GLU A 544 19.62 -35.92 -14.25
C GLU A 544 20.55 -35.21 -15.24
N PHE A 545 21.78 -35.70 -15.33
CA PHE A 545 22.82 -35.22 -16.23
C PHE A 545 23.87 -36.34 -16.37
N PRO A 546 24.51 -36.53 -17.54
CA PRO A 546 25.42 -37.64 -17.75
C PRO A 546 26.51 -37.78 -16.66
N PRO A 547 26.78 -39.01 -16.18
CA PRO A 547 26.31 -40.29 -16.72
C PRO A 547 24.89 -40.73 -16.26
N LEU A 548 24.22 -39.98 -15.39
CA LEU A 548 22.85 -40.29 -14.99
C LEU A 548 21.88 -39.95 -16.13
N THR A 549 21.29 -40.97 -16.75
CA THR A 549 20.29 -40.82 -17.81
C THR A 549 19.11 -41.74 -17.50
N VAL A 550 18.03 -41.16 -16.96
CA VAL A 550 16.76 -41.85 -16.72
C VAL A 550 15.78 -41.54 -17.86
N GLY A 551 15.80 -40.32 -18.39
CA GLY A 551 14.95 -39.89 -19.49
C GLY A 551 15.63 -38.94 -20.48
N GLY A 552 14.79 -38.26 -21.26
CA GLY A 552 15.24 -37.31 -22.29
C GLY A 552 15.78 -35.98 -21.74
N LEU A 553 15.51 -35.65 -20.47
CA LEU A 553 15.96 -34.40 -19.85
C LEU A 553 17.49 -34.39 -19.72
N SER A 554 18.09 -35.49 -19.28
CA SER A 554 19.56 -35.64 -19.17
C SER A 554 20.25 -35.33 -20.50
N ARG A 555 19.72 -35.89 -21.60
CA ARG A 555 20.24 -35.63 -22.93
C ARG A 555 20.04 -34.18 -23.37
N HIS A 556 18.86 -33.62 -23.12
CA HIS A 556 18.56 -32.22 -23.44
C HIS A 556 19.50 -31.26 -22.73
N VAL A 557 19.68 -31.40 -21.41
CA VAL A 557 20.55 -30.52 -20.61
C VAL A 557 22.02 -30.69 -21.05
N PHE A 558 22.46 -31.91 -21.32
CA PHE A 558 23.81 -32.18 -21.84
C PHE A 558 24.07 -31.48 -23.18
N ASP A 559 23.17 -31.62 -24.15
CA ASP A 559 23.33 -30.97 -25.45
C ASP A 559 23.21 -29.45 -25.33
N LEU A 560 22.21 -28.94 -24.61
CA LEU A 560 22.01 -27.49 -24.46
C LEU A 560 23.23 -26.83 -23.79
N SER A 561 23.70 -27.37 -22.67
CA SER A 561 24.82 -26.78 -21.91
C SER A 561 26.11 -26.70 -22.74
N ARG A 562 26.48 -27.77 -23.47
CA ARG A 562 27.70 -27.77 -24.30
C ARG A 562 27.59 -26.85 -25.52
N PHE A 563 26.41 -26.70 -26.12
CA PHE A 563 26.22 -25.77 -27.24
C PHE A 563 26.26 -24.31 -26.76
N LEU A 564 25.67 -23.99 -25.61
CA LEU A 564 25.81 -22.66 -24.99
C LEU A 564 27.27 -22.36 -24.63
N ALA A 565 28.01 -23.33 -24.09
CA ALA A 565 29.44 -23.18 -23.80
C ALA A 565 30.27 -22.93 -25.07
N ARG A 566 29.95 -23.60 -26.19
CA ARG A 566 30.60 -23.37 -27.49
C ARG A 566 30.32 -21.98 -28.07
N GLU A 567 29.17 -21.39 -27.76
CA GLU A 567 28.82 -20.01 -28.12
C GLU A 567 29.49 -18.95 -27.22
N GLY A 568 30.35 -19.37 -26.29
CA GLY A 568 31.15 -18.49 -25.42
C GLY A 568 30.47 -18.10 -24.11
N LEU A 569 29.36 -18.75 -23.74
CA LEU A 569 28.71 -18.57 -22.45
C LEU A 569 29.37 -19.43 -21.38
N GLU A 570 29.47 -18.93 -20.15
CA GLU A 570 30.00 -19.71 -19.03
C GLU A 570 28.85 -20.49 -18.37
N VAL A 571 28.82 -21.81 -18.56
CA VAL A 571 27.69 -22.65 -18.10
C VAL A 571 28.09 -23.52 -16.93
N HIS A 572 27.35 -23.43 -15.84
CA HIS A 572 27.46 -24.29 -14.68
C HIS A 572 26.23 -25.18 -14.58
N VAL A 573 26.40 -26.49 -14.56
CA VAL A 573 25.33 -27.46 -14.32
C VAL A 573 25.46 -28.00 -12.91
N LEU A 574 24.39 -27.88 -12.12
CA LEU A 574 24.28 -28.43 -10.79
C LEU A 574 23.34 -29.64 -10.84
N THR A 575 23.84 -30.82 -10.47
CA THR A 575 23.15 -32.12 -10.64
C THR A 575 23.45 -33.07 -9.48
N THR A 576 22.81 -34.24 -9.43
CA THR A 576 23.09 -35.29 -8.43
C THR A 576 24.30 -36.15 -8.82
N GLU A 577 24.98 -36.74 -7.82
CA GLU A 577 26.06 -37.70 -8.04
C GLU A 577 25.57 -39.11 -8.42
N THR A 578 26.45 -39.90 -9.05
CA THR A 578 26.21 -41.33 -9.36
C THR A 578 27.20 -42.28 -8.68
N GLY A 579 28.09 -41.75 -7.81
CA GLY A 579 29.06 -42.52 -7.02
C GLY A 579 30.39 -42.84 -7.69
N SER A 580 30.52 -42.73 -9.03
CA SER A 580 31.77 -42.99 -9.76
C SER A 580 32.51 -41.74 -10.22
N GLU A 581 31.81 -40.61 -10.34
CA GLU A 581 32.31 -39.38 -10.96
C GLU A 581 32.79 -38.35 -9.93
N PRO A 582 33.72 -37.47 -10.30
CA PRO A 582 34.11 -36.36 -9.43
C PRO A 582 32.94 -35.42 -9.13
N LEU A 583 32.93 -34.85 -7.92
CA LEU A 583 31.95 -33.84 -7.49
C LEU A 583 32.03 -32.55 -8.30
N TYR A 584 33.18 -32.27 -8.90
CA TYR A 584 33.36 -31.16 -9.83
C TYR A 584 34.23 -31.59 -11.02
N GLU A 585 33.80 -31.26 -12.23
CA GLU A 585 34.61 -31.37 -13.43
C GLU A 585 34.26 -30.32 -14.48
N THR A 586 35.11 -30.17 -15.49
CA THR A 586 34.80 -29.39 -16.70
C THR A 586 34.70 -30.34 -17.89
N MET A 587 33.51 -30.41 -18.50
CA MET A 587 33.21 -31.33 -19.60
C MET A 587 32.78 -30.53 -20.84
N GLU A 588 33.57 -30.60 -21.91
CA GLU A 588 33.34 -29.84 -23.15
C GLU A 588 33.07 -28.33 -22.93
N GLY A 589 33.73 -27.73 -21.92
CA GLY A 589 33.56 -26.31 -21.57
C GLY A 589 32.42 -26.01 -20.57
N VAL A 590 31.68 -27.03 -20.13
CA VAL A 590 30.63 -26.91 -19.10
C VAL A 590 31.21 -27.25 -17.73
N HIS A 591 30.96 -26.40 -16.74
CA HIS A 591 31.31 -26.67 -15.34
C HIS A 591 30.23 -27.54 -14.68
N VAL A 592 30.54 -28.79 -14.36
CA VAL A 592 29.56 -29.73 -13.79
C VAL A 592 29.84 -29.91 -12.31
N HIS A 593 28.82 -29.68 -11.48
CA HIS A 593 28.86 -29.75 -10.03
C HIS A 593 27.85 -30.80 -9.57
N ARG A 594 28.34 -31.88 -8.98
CA ARG A 594 27.53 -33.00 -8.50
C ARG A 594 27.37 -32.91 -6.99
N VAL A 595 26.12 -32.94 -6.54
CA VAL A 595 25.76 -32.86 -5.12
C VAL A 595 25.50 -34.26 -4.56
N GLN A 596 26.00 -34.50 -3.36
CA GLN A 596 25.78 -35.75 -2.63
C GLN A 596 24.44 -35.69 -1.91
N VAL A 597 23.61 -36.72 -2.06
CA VAL A 597 22.32 -36.82 -1.40
C VAL A 597 22.34 -38.05 -0.50
N LEU A 598 22.22 -37.83 0.81
CA LEU A 598 22.19 -38.92 1.79
C LEU A 598 20.86 -39.67 1.69
N GLN A 599 20.83 -40.83 1.04
CA GLN A 599 19.66 -41.70 1.02
C GLN A 599 19.62 -42.56 2.31
N PRO A 600 18.74 -42.30 3.30
CA PRO A 600 18.47 -43.30 4.32
C PRO A 600 17.63 -44.44 3.72
N ASP A 601 17.92 -45.68 4.10
CA ASP A 601 17.18 -46.86 3.65
C ASP A 601 15.67 -46.69 3.87
N GLY A 602 14.88 -46.85 2.81
CA GLY A 602 13.41 -46.76 2.85
C GLY A 602 12.81 -45.36 2.73
N ALA A 603 13.58 -44.33 2.38
CA ALA A 603 13.06 -42.98 2.17
C ALA A 603 12.11 -42.89 0.95
N GLU A 604 10.97 -42.20 1.12
CA GLU A 604 10.07 -41.86 0.02
C GLU A 604 10.73 -40.91 -0.98
N PHE A 605 10.43 -41.07 -2.27
CA PHE A 605 11.02 -40.30 -3.38
C PHE A 605 10.99 -38.78 -3.17
N PHE A 606 9.91 -38.24 -2.60
CA PHE A 606 9.79 -36.81 -2.28
C PHE A 606 10.82 -36.33 -1.25
N HIS A 607 11.20 -37.17 -0.30
CA HIS A 607 12.24 -36.85 0.67
C HIS A 607 13.60 -36.72 -0.01
N TRP A 608 13.89 -37.61 -0.98
CA TRP A 608 15.09 -37.52 -1.79
C TRP A 608 15.14 -36.24 -2.63
N VAL A 609 14.01 -35.86 -3.28
CA VAL A 609 13.91 -34.60 -4.03
C VAL A 609 14.17 -33.40 -3.12
N PHE A 610 13.60 -33.39 -1.91
CA PHE A 610 13.82 -32.32 -0.94
C PHE A 610 15.31 -32.18 -0.57
N GLN A 611 15.97 -33.29 -0.24
CA GLN A 611 17.40 -33.29 0.09
C GLN A 611 18.29 -32.86 -1.09
N LEU A 612 17.96 -33.29 -2.32
CA LEU A 612 18.63 -32.85 -3.53
C LEU A 612 18.62 -31.33 -3.62
N ASN A 613 17.46 -30.69 -3.42
CA ASN A 613 17.34 -29.24 -3.49
C ASN A 613 18.12 -28.53 -2.38
N LEU A 614 18.17 -29.08 -1.16
CA LEU A 614 18.99 -28.52 -0.09
C LEU A 614 20.49 -28.56 -0.44
N ALA A 615 20.97 -29.70 -0.93
CA ALA A 615 22.36 -29.85 -1.33
C ALA A 615 22.73 -28.93 -2.51
N MET A 616 21.79 -28.76 -3.46
CA MET A 616 21.92 -27.82 -4.56
C MET A 616 22.08 -26.37 -4.06
N ILE A 617 21.25 -25.94 -3.11
CA ILE A 617 21.32 -24.60 -2.51
C ILE A 617 22.67 -24.40 -1.83
N GLU A 618 23.13 -25.37 -1.03
CA GLU A 618 24.40 -25.27 -0.29
C GLU A 618 25.61 -25.13 -1.23
N VAL A 619 25.66 -25.93 -2.29
CA VAL A 619 26.75 -25.86 -3.28
C VAL A 619 26.71 -24.55 -4.06
N ALA A 620 25.54 -24.07 -4.48
CA ALA A 620 25.42 -22.78 -5.14
C ALA A 620 25.80 -21.61 -4.21
N GLN A 621 25.46 -21.67 -2.92
CA GLN A 621 25.92 -20.69 -1.93
C GLN A 621 27.45 -20.71 -1.75
N THR A 622 28.07 -21.88 -1.82
CA THR A 622 29.53 -22.04 -1.76
C THR A 622 30.19 -21.39 -2.97
N MET A 623 29.67 -21.63 -4.17
CA MET A 623 30.12 -20.94 -5.39
C MET A 623 30.09 -19.41 -5.25
N VAL A 624 29.01 -18.87 -4.69
CA VAL A 624 28.87 -17.42 -4.48
C VAL A 624 29.89 -16.90 -3.47
N LYS A 625 30.12 -17.64 -2.38
CA LYS A 625 31.18 -17.29 -1.41
C LYS A 625 32.57 -17.30 -2.04
N ASP A 626 32.80 -18.18 -3.01
CA ASP A 626 34.05 -18.27 -3.77
C ASP A 626 34.15 -17.22 -4.89
N GLY A 627 33.18 -16.31 -4.99
CA GLY A 627 33.20 -15.15 -5.89
C GLY A 627 32.48 -15.35 -7.22
N LEU A 628 31.74 -16.44 -7.40
CA LEU A 628 30.90 -16.63 -8.59
C LEU A 628 29.57 -15.89 -8.46
N SER A 629 29.11 -15.31 -9.56
CA SER A 629 27.77 -14.73 -9.71
C SER A 629 27.16 -15.19 -11.02
N PHE A 630 25.86 -15.40 -11.06
CA PHE A 630 25.16 -15.87 -12.26
C PHE A 630 24.24 -14.79 -12.81
N ASP A 631 24.11 -14.74 -14.13
CA ASP A 631 23.19 -13.84 -14.83
C ASP A 631 21.82 -14.49 -15.08
N LEU A 632 21.74 -15.82 -14.96
CA LEU A 632 20.55 -16.61 -15.23
C LEU A 632 20.57 -17.94 -14.49
N VAL A 633 19.45 -18.30 -13.85
CA VAL A 633 19.15 -19.68 -13.41
C VAL A 633 18.23 -20.33 -14.44
N HIS A 634 18.58 -21.53 -14.89
CA HIS A 634 17.76 -22.33 -15.79
C HIS A 634 17.36 -23.64 -15.12
N ALA A 635 16.12 -23.72 -14.67
CA ALA A 635 15.57 -24.89 -13.98
C ALA A 635 14.93 -25.88 -14.98
N HIS A 636 15.27 -27.15 -14.88
CA HIS A 636 14.67 -28.21 -15.70
C HIS A 636 13.73 -29.09 -14.85
N ASP A 637 12.42 -28.93 -15.10
CA ASP A 637 11.31 -29.58 -14.40
C ASP A 637 11.20 -29.32 -12.88
N TRP A 638 10.08 -29.79 -12.31
CA TRP A 638 9.68 -29.53 -10.92
C TRP A 638 10.64 -30.08 -9.85
N LEU A 639 11.48 -31.06 -10.18
CA LEU A 639 12.38 -31.71 -9.22
C LEU A 639 13.43 -30.75 -8.66
N VAL A 640 13.70 -29.63 -9.34
CA VAL A 640 14.67 -28.61 -8.90
C VAL A 640 14.01 -27.29 -8.48
N TYR A 641 12.67 -27.28 -8.35
CA TYR A 641 11.91 -26.07 -8.03
C TYR A 641 12.37 -25.41 -6.74
N SER A 642 12.55 -26.16 -5.65
CA SER A 642 12.87 -25.57 -4.36
C SER A 642 14.23 -24.87 -4.36
N ALA A 643 15.22 -25.42 -5.06
CA ALA A 643 16.53 -24.81 -5.24
C ALA A 643 16.45 -23.57 -6.14
N ALA A 644 15.75 -23.67 -7.27
CA ALA A 644 15.51 -22.52 -8.15
C ALA A 644 14.84 -21.36 -7.40
N ASN A 645 13.81 -21.68 -6.60
CA ASN A 645 13.10 -20.70 -5.81
C ASN A 645 14.01 -20.05 -4.76
N ALA A 646 14.75 -20.84 -3.98
CA ALA A 646 15.63 -20.31 -2.95
C ALA A 646 16.74 -19.42 -3.54
N LEU A 647 17.40 -19.86 -4.62
CA LEU A 647 18.51 -19.12 -5.21
C LEU A 647 18.07 -17.80 -5.86
N THR A 648 16.91 -17.80 -6.52
CA THR A 648 16.35 -16.58 -7.12
C THR A 648 15.91 -15.57 -6.05
N GLN A 649 15.39 -16.02 -4.91
CA GLN A 649 15.04 -15.15 -3.78
C GLN A 649 16.28 -14.60 -3.06
N LEU A 650 17.32 -15.42 -2.89
CA LEU A 650 18.55 -15.02 -2.19
C LEU A 650 19.40 -14.04 -2.99
N TYR A 651 19.46 -14.21 -4.32
CA TYR A 651 20.43 -13.52 -5.16
C TYR A 651 19.81 -12.67 -6.28
N ALA A 652 18.48 -12.64 -6.39
CA ALA A 652 17.74 -11.90 -7.42
C ALA A 652 18.11 -12.27 -8.87
N TRP A 653 18.65 -13.48 -9.08
CA TRP A 653 18.95 -13.96 -10.43
C TRP A 653 17.65 -14.27 -11.20
N PRO A 654 17.55 -13.90 -12.49
CA PRO A 654 16.44 -14.30 -13.36
C PRO A 654 16.33 -15.83 -13.46
N LEU A 655 15.10 -16.34 -13.59
CA LEU A 655 14.77 -17.76 -13.72
C LEU A 655 14.12 -18.06 -15.07
N VAL A 656 14.65 -19.04 -15.78
CA VAL A 656 13.98 -19.69 -16.91
C VAL A 656 13.68 -21.12 -16.52
N ALA A 657 12.50 -21.61 -16.84
CA ALA A 657 12.13 -23.00 -16.62
C ALA A 657 11.94 -23.70 -17.97
N THR A 658 12.45 -24.93 -18.11
CA THR A 658 12.02 -25.83 -19.18
C THR A 658 11.13 -26.91 -18.59
N ILE A 659 9.92 -27.07 -19.13
CA ILE A 659 9.01 -28.15 -18.78
C ILE A 659 9.05 -29.20 -19.89
N HIS A 660 9.52 -30.40 -19.56
CA HIS A 660 9.67 -31.49 -20.53
C HIS A 660 8.39 -32.30 -20.68
N ALA A 661 7.66 -32.48 -19.58
CA ALA A 661 6.34 -33.09 -19.54
C ALA A 661 5.62 -32.65 -18.27
N THR A 662 4.29 -32.53 -18.30
CA THR A 662 3.49 -32.28 -17.09
C THR A 662 3.02 -33.58 -16.46
N GLU A 663 2.79 -33.60 -15.15
CA GLU A 663 2.18 -34.73 -14.45
C GLU A 663 0.75 -34.97 -14.97
N TYR A 664 0.04 -33.88 -15.31
CA TYR A 664 -1.27 -33.93 -15.91
C TYR A 664 -1.25 -34.67 -17.25
N GLY A 665 -0.34 -34.30 -18.15
CA GLY A 665 -0.20 -34.90 -19.48
C GLY A 665 0.22 -36.38 -19.39
N ARG A 666 1.16 -36.69 -18.49
CA ARG A 666 1.66 -38.06 -18.26
C ARG A 666 0.57 -39.04 -17.80
N ASN A 667 -0.45 -38.55 -17.09
CA ASN A 667 -1.49 -39.39 -16.48
C ASN A 667 -2.90 -39.14 -17.04
N HIS A 668 -3.04 -38.25 -18.03
CA HIS A 668 -4.33 -37.77 -18.54
C HIS A 668 -5.25 -37.30 -17.39
N GLY A 669 -4.72 -36.36 -16.60
CA GLY A 669 -5.36 -35.81 -15.42
C GLY A 669 -4.66 -36.16 -14.10
N ILE A 670 -5.05 -35.47 -13.03
CA ILE A 670 -4.54 -35.67 -11.68
C ILE A 670 -5.55 -36.51 -10.87
N ARG A 671 -5.09 -37.65 -10.35
CA ARG A 671 -5.94 -38.70 -9.74
C ARG A 671 -5.46 -39.17 -8.36
N SER A 672 -4.29 -38.74 -7.92
CA SER A 672 -3.74 -39.06 -6.61
C SER A 672 -3.14 -37.83 -5.92
N GLU A 673 -2.98 -37.90 -4.60
CA GLU A 673 -2.32 -36.85 -3.81
C GLU A 673 -0.88 -36.62 -4.26
N LEU A 674 -0.17 -37.69 -4.63
CA LEU A 674 1.19 -37.60 -5.17
C LEU A 674 1.22 -36.80 -6.49
N GLN A 675 0.31 -37.11 -7.41
CA GLN A 675 0.20 -36.41 -8.69
C GLN A 675 -0.18 -34.93 -8.47
N ASN A 676 -1.05 -34.66 -7.49
CA ASN A 676 -1.45 -33.30 -7.12
C ASN A 676 -0.26 -32.51 -6.56
N ALA A 677 0.56 -33.11 -5.70
CA ALA A 677 1.76 -32.49 -5.17
C ALA A 677 2.77 -32.15 -6.28
N ILE A 678 3.02 -33.07 -7.23
CA ILE A 678 3.90 -32.83 -8.38
C ILE A 678 3.36 -31.70 -9.25
N HIS A 679 2.08 -31.77 -9.62
CA HIS A 679 1.40 -30.76 -10.43
C HIS A 679 1.48 -29.36 -9.78
N HIS A 680 1.36 -29.27 -8.46
CA HIS A 680 1.55 -28.02 -7.73
C HIS A 680 2.98 -27.49 -7.80
N LEU A 681 4.01 -28.35 -7.77
CA LEU A 681 5.40 -27.94 -7.92
C LEU A 681 5.71 -27.50 -9.36
N GLU A 682 5.19 -28.21 -10.36
CA GLU A 682 5.27 -27.81 -11.78
C GLU A 682 4.65 -26.42 -11.98
N SER A 683 3.44 -26.21 -11.46
CA SER A 683 2.73 -24.92 -11.51
C SER A 683 3.54 -23.81 -10.84
N LYS A 684 4.05 -24.03 -9.62
CA LYS A 684 4.86 -23.03 -8.91
C LYS A 684 6.12 -22.65 -9.69
N LEU A 685 6.84 -23.63 -10.24
CA LEU A 685 8.02 -23.39 -11.06
C LEU A 685 7.70 -22.52 -12.28
N THR A 686 6.63 -22.86 -13.01
CA THR A 686 6.23 -22.11 -14.20
C THR A 686 5.73 -20.70 -13.88
N HIS A 687 5.09 -20.50 -12.72
CA HIS A 687 4.65 -19.18 -12.28
C HIS A 687 5.84 -18.30 -11.86
N GLN A 688 6.85 -18.88 -11.24
CA GLN A 688 8.04 -18.15 -10.80
C GLN A 688 8.99 -17.78 -11.94
N ALA A 689 9.17 -18.65 -12.93
CA ALA A 689 10.08 -18.38 -14.05
C ALA A 689 9.65 -17.14 -14.85
N GLN A 690 10.59 -16.37 -15.39
CA GLN A 690 10.32 -15.23 -16.28
C GLN A 690 9.93 -15.71 -17.68
N ARG A 691 10.46 -16.85 -18.12
CA ARG A 691 10.06 -17.57 -19.34
C ARG A 691 9.98 -19.05 -19.09
N VAL A 692 9.00 -19.70 -19.71
CA VAL A 692 8.81 -21.15 -19.70
C VAL A 692 9.08 -21.66 -21.10
N ILE A 693 10.07 -22.55 -21.23
CA ILE A 693 10.44 -23.19 -22.49
C ILE A 693 9.74 -24.55 -22.55
N VAL A 694 9.13 -24.84 -23.69
CA VAL A 694 8.53 -26.14 -24.01
C VAL A 694 8.99 -26.60 -25.39
N CYS A 695 8.99 -27.92 -25.62
CA CYS A 695 9.56 -28.49 -26.84
C CYS A 695 8.59 -28.56 -28.03
N SER A 696 7.30 -28.25 -27.85
CA SER A 696 6.29 -28.33 -28.91
C SER A 696 5.11 -27.40 -28.66
N GLU A 697 4.38 -27.07 -29.73
CA GLU A 697 3.10 -26.34 -29.65
C GLU A 697 2.03 -27.11 -28.86
N TYR A 698 2.11 -28.44 -28.85
CA TYR A 698 1.24 -29.27 -28.00
C TYR A 698 1.53 -28.99 -26.52
N MET A 699 2.79 -29.06 -26.13
CA MET A 699 3.20 -28.77 -24.75
C MET A 699 2.90 -27.33 -24.36
N LYS A 700 3.02 -26.37 -25.30
CA LYS A 700 2.63 -24.98 -25.05
C LYS A 700 1.18 -24.86 -24.63
N ARG A 701 0.25 -25.42 -25.40
CA ARG A 701 -1.18 -25.44 -25.05
C ARG A 701 -1.42 -26.17 -23.73
N GLU A 702 -0.76 -27.31 -23.53
CA GLU A 702 -0.91 -28.06 -22.28
C GLU A 702 -0.49 -27.22 -21.07
N VAL A 703 0.67 -26.57 -21.07
CA VAL A 703 1.11 -25.75 -19.92
C VAL A 703 0.28 -24.46 -19.79
N GLU A 704 -0.20 -23.87 -20.88
CA GLU A 704 -1.11 -22.72 -20.86
C GLU A 704 -2.46 -23.10 -20.23
N GLU A 705 -3.03 -24.24 -20.60
CA GLU A 705 -4.33 -24.70 -20.10
C GLU A 705 -4.24 -25.24 -18.68
N VAL A 706 -3.26 -26.12 -18.41
CA VAL A 706 -3.11 -26.84 -17.15
C VAL A 706 -2.60 -25.93 -16.04
N PHE A 707 -1.74 -24.97 -16.34
CA PHE A 707 -1.19 -24.03 -15.36
C PHE A 707 -1.66 -22.59 -15.54
N LEU A 708 -2.57 -22.29 -16.47
CA LEU A 708 -3.13 -20.96 -16.72
C LEU A 708 -2.05 -19.89 -17.02
N LEU A 709 -0.99 -20.29 -17.76
CA LEU A 709 0.13 -19.41 -18.07
C LEU A 709 -0.18 -18.44 -19.22
N PRO A 710 0.28 -17.18 -19.17
CA PRO A 710 0.19 -16.25 -20.30
C PRO A 710 0.99 -16.76 -21.52
N SER A 711 0.42 -16.63 -22.72
CA SER A 711 1.06 -17.16 -23.93
C SER A 711 2.41 -16.51 -24.28
N ASP A 712 2.62 -15.25 -23.89
CA ASP A 712 3.89 -14.53 -24.07
C ASP A 712 4.99 -14.98 -23.11
N LYS A 713 4.62 -15.74 -22.06
CA LYS A 713 5.56 -16.36 -21.12
C LYS A 713 6.10 -17.69 -21.65
N VAL A 714 5.32 -18.39 -22.49
CA VAL A 714 5.64 -19.74 -22.98
C VAL A 714 6.28 -19.67 -24.36
N VAL A 715 7.53 -20.10 -24.44
CA VAL A 715 8.35 -20.12 -25.66
C VAL A 715 8.51 -21.55 -26.13
N VAL A 716 8.12 -21.81 -27.37
CA VAL A 716 8.36 -23.12 -28.01
C VAL A 716 9.76 -23.15 -28.60
N LEU A 717 10.64 -23.96 -28.03
CA LEU A 717 11.98 -24.24 -28.57
C LEU A 717 12.10 -25.76 -28.78
N PRO A 718 11.97 -26.25 -30.02
CA PRO A 718 12.12 -27.66 -30.32
C PRO A 718 13.49 -28.20 -29.93
N ASN A 719 13.55 -29.46 -29.52
CA ASN A 719 14.83 -30.14 -29.27
C ASN A 719 15.68 -30.17 -30.54
N GLY A 720 16.91 -29.69 -30.45
CA GLY A 720 17.91 -29.82 -31.51
C GLY A 720 18.52 -31.22 -31.53
N VAL A 721 18.97 -31.67 -32.70
CA VAL A 721 19.72 -32.92 -32.87
C VAL A 721 21.09 -32.65 -33.49
N ASP A 722 22.13 -33.32 -32.99
CA ASP A 722 23.45 -33.27 -33.61
C ASP A 722 23.45 -34.18 -34.84
N THR A 723 23.31 -33.57 -36.03
CA THR A 723 23.22 -34.30 -37.29
C THR A 723 24.48 -35.10 -37.62
N LYS A 724 25.62 -34.81 -36.98
CA LYS A 724 26.87 -35.55 -37.17
C LYS A 724 26.88 -36.91 -36.46
N LEU A 725 25.95 -37.15 -35.52
CA LEU A 725 25.78 -38.45 -34.85
C LEU A 725 25.06 -39.49 -35.72
N PHE A 726 24.42 -39.05 -36.81
CA PHE A 726 23.77 -39.94 -37.77
C PHE A 726 24.72 -40.14 -38.97
N GLY A 727 25.37 -41.30 -39.03
CA GLY A 727 26.36 -41.63 -40.07
C GLY A 727 25.78 -41.68 -41.49
N ASN A 728 26.68 -41.55 -42.48
CA ASN A 728 26.39 -41.54 -43.93
C ASN A 728 25.33 -42.58 -44.34
N GLU A 729 24.44 -42.20 -45.26
CA GLU A 729 23.27 -42.97 -45.75
C GLU A 729 23.53 -44.46 -46.10
N GLY A 730 24.79 -44.85 -46.36
CA GLY A 730 25.19 -46.22 -46.66
C GLY A 730 25.00 -47.24 -45.53
N GLU A 731 25.06 -46.84 -44.25
CA GLU A 731 24.85 -47.77 -43.12
C GLU A 731 23.38 -47.98 -42.75
N ILE A 732 22.51 -47.02 -43.10
CA ILE A 732 21.07 -47.06 -42.80
C ILE A 732 20.39 -48.20 -43.58
N GLN A 733 20.80 -48.45 -44.83
CA GLN A 733 20.26 -49.55 -45.63
C GLN A 733 20.60 -50.92 -45.03
N ALA A 734 21.82 -51.08 -44.49
CA ALA A 734 22.27 -52.32 -43.85
C ALA A 734 21.55 -52.57 -42.51
N GLY A 735 21.32 -51.52 -41.72
CA GLY A 735 20.57 -51.59 -40.47
C GLY A 735 19.09 -51.92 -40.67
N ARG A 736 18.44 -51.33 -41.68
CA ARG A 736 17.03 -51.64 -41.99
C ARG A 736 16.84 -53.10 -42.39
N VAL A 737 17.73 -53.65 -43.20
CA VAL A 737 17.69 -55.08 -43.59
C VAL A 737 17.94 -55.99 -42.38
N ALA A 738 18.79 -55.59 -41.42
CA ALA A 738 19.11 -56.40 -40.24
C ALA A 738 17.97 -56.48 -39.21
N TYR A 739 17.16 -55.42 -39.06
CA TYR A 739 16.19 -55.30 -37.96
C TYR A 739 14.73 -55.12 -38.38
N ALA A 740 14.43 -54.89 -39.67
CA ALA A 740 13.06 -54.87 -40.16
C ALA A 740 12.53 -56.29 -40.43
N LEU A 741 11.25 -56.50 -40.14
CA LEU A 741 10.51 -57.71 -40.55
C LEU A 741 10.49 -57.82 -42.08
N ASP A 742 10.33 -59.03 -42.63
CA ASP A 742 10.33 -59.23 -44.10
C ASP A 742 9.25 -58.40 -44.83
N THR A 743 8.18 -58.00 -44.13
CA THR A 743 7.12 -57.12 -44.63
C THR A 743 7.48 -55.63 -44.62
N GLU A 744 8.56 -55.26 -43.93
CA GLU A 744 9.02 -53.89 -43.67
C GLU A 744 10.42 -53.60 -44.26
N ARG A 745 11.03 -54.61 -44.92
CA ARG A 745 12.32 -54.51 -45.60
C ARG A 745 12.25 -53.80 -46.95
#